data_AF-A0A0F2QUE5-F1
#
_entry.id   AF-A0A0F2QUE5-F1
#
_cell.length_a   1.000
_cell.length_b   1.000
_cell.length_c   1.000
_cell.angle_alpha   90.00
_cell.angle_beta   90.00
_cell.angle_gamma   90.00
#
_symmetry.space_group_name_H-M   'P 1'
#
loop_
_entity.id
_entity.type
_entity.pdbx_description
1 polymer ?
#
loop_
_entity_poly.entity_id
_entity_poly.type
_entity_poly.pdbx_seq_one_letter_code
_entity_poly.pdbx_strand_id
1 'polypeptide(L)'
;MAASPFDKFAVSSKIKDTYRGKFKYAIAFFWLSLLVSTVTVNDGRADSPGFNPTIYVAGGRTVTNTADSGAGSLRQTIAEAGNGDRLDLTGITGTITLISGLTIDKDLTLVGSESLGITIDGNSAVRVLNITGATVTLSDITINNGRIIGDGGGIHNTGNLSLIRVTVSNNVAEGGIGGGIYNAGTLVIKNSTISGNTAFGDGGGIANRSTLIMNHSTLASNTSTADSGGLFNAGTLDLRNTLIADNAPKDAVDSGIISANIANLIEDNTCTPAFSGDPGLGPLQDNGGSTRTHAISSGSIAVDAGDSATAEARDQRGYPRPADGDDDGSALPDIGAFEFSPGTIQFSAAAYNAAENGGAVTVTVTRTGKGDGVASVNYATSDGTAVDGSDYTAVSGSLTWNAGDTSDKSFSVPIRNDAAEEGPETVHLTLSAVSGAGAGSVVSAVLTITDYAAVDHDNDGMPTVWENQYGLDPLVDDADLDPDGDGLSNLEEYHMGTDPLVETLGPGTAVLMAPANLASGQSPDLLLETGYAAGAVRAHHGRTRWQIALDIDFNDQVLDITSEMHITDLRVPLAILMPYTTYYWRARYADIDGFFWPWSASRTFATAGQVYTDNNDNGLPDDQEVDDGTLSDLDGDGSQDLSQADMHCLALPNGFGWTCLKDGEGYFVETFYRIGGEEIADQEGRPDNFPHGLFGMRLVLDTPGASLTVAKYYSTQLPAPFSWYKYDTVNGWFDYSSAVTISDNRQIVSIELTDGGAGDADGVVNGIIVDPSGPASATGDSANGSGGGSGCFISAAGGHQE
;
A
#
# COMPACT_ATOMS: atom_id res chain seq x y z
N MET A 1 57.94 -0.40 36.46
CA MET A 1 56.98 -1.48 36.72
C MET A 1 56.28 -1.74 35.39
N ALA A 2 56.92 -2.51 34.51
CA ALA A 2 56.88 -3.97 34.37
C ALA A 2 55.77 -4.37 33.38
N ALA A 3 56.21 -4.87 32.23
CA ALA A 3 55.42 -5.20 31.04
C ALA A 3 55.44 -6.71 30.75
N SER A 4 54.42 -7.14 29.98
CA SER A 4 54.27 -8.41 29.22
C SER A 4 53.85 -9.67 30.01
N PRO A 5 53.49 -10.82 29.36
CA PRO A 5 53.22 -11.11 27.93
C PRO A 5 52.03 -12.11 27.68
N PHE A 6 51.66 -12.44 26.43
CA PHE A 6 51.93 -13.75 25.80
C PHE A 6 51.33 -13.95 24.38
N ASP A 7 52.19 -14.49 23.52
CA ASP A 7 52.08 -14.87 22.12
C ASP A 7 51.46 -16.28 21.88
N LYS A 8 50.88 -16.43 20.67
CA LYS A 8 50.93 -17.55 19.69
C LYS A 8 51.27 -18.98 20.15
N PHE A 9 50.52 -19.97 19.61
CA PHE A 9 51.09 -21.17 18.97
C PHE A 9 50.10 -21.87 18.01
N ALA A 10 50.59 -22.20 16.81
CA ALA A 10 49.97 -23.11 15.83
C ALA A 10 50.62 -24.50 15.93
N VAL A 11 49.88 -25.60 15.74
CA VAL A 11 50.46 -26.93 15.44
C VAL A 11 49.58 -27.74 14.48
N SER A 12 50.28 -28.40 13.56
CA SER A 12 49.89 -29.24 12.43
C SER A 12 49.76 -30.74 12.78
N SER A 13 49.02 -31.45 11.92
CA SER A 13 48.87 -32.89 11.61
C SER A 13 49.66 -34.01 12.34
N LYS A 14 48.95 -35.16 12.42
CA LYS A 14 49.36 -36.57 12.64
C LYS A 14 49.50 -37.04 14.11
N ILE A 15 48.67 -38.03 14.50
CA ILE A 15 49.06 -39.45 14.67
C ILE A 15 47.83 -40.32 15.03
N LYS A 16 47.86 -41.52 14.45
CA LYS A 16 46.92 -42.64 14.51
C LYS A 16 46.97 -43.41 15.84
N ASP A 17 45.91 -44.20 16.04
CA ASP A 17 45.81 -45.45 16.79
C ASP A 17 45.94 -45.38 18.32
N THR A 18 44.84 -45.70 19.01
CA THR A 18 44.69 -46.98 19.75
C THR A 18 43.35 -46.93 20.50
N TYR A 19 42.41 -47.81 20.13
CA TYR A 19 41.59 -48.65 21.03
C TYR A 19 40.47 -49.31 20.23
N ARG A 20 40.82 -50.46 19.62
CA ARG A 20 39.88 -51.49 19.15
C ARG A 20 39.52 -52.39 20.33
N GLY A 21 38.24 -52.66 20.58
CA GLY A 21 37.87 -53.67 21.58
C GLY A 21 36.40 -53.86 21.95
N LYS A 22 35.57 -54.24 20.98
CA LYS A 22 34.35 -55.09 21.07
C LYS A 22 33.70 -55.33 22.46
N PHE A 23 32.43 -54.95 22.60
CA PHE A 23 31.39 -55.87 23.10
C PHE A 23 30.06 -55.65 22.35
N LYS A 24 29.52 -56.75 21.84
CA LYS A 24 28.26 -56.87 21.09
C LYS A 24 27.15 -57.36 22.04
N TYR A 25 25.94 -56.81 21.94
CA TYR A 25 24.63 -57.48 21.96
C TYR A 25 23.61 -56.45 21.39
N ALA A 26 23.25 -56.57 20.11
CA ALA A 26 21.93 -57.03 19.61
C ALA A 26 20.81 -56.01 19.88
N ILE A 27 20.54 -55.09 18.94
CA ILE A 27 19.52 -55.18 17.86
C ILE A 27 18.08 -55.07 18.39
N ALA A 28 17.47 -53.89 18.22
CA ALA A 28 16.11 -53.71 17.69
C ALA A 28 15.85 -52.21 17.37
N PHE A 29 15.77 -51.92 16.06
CA PHE A 29 15.05 -50.83 15.38
C PHE A 29 15.31 -49.36 15.78
N PHE A 30 16.08 -48.64 14.95
CA PHE A 30 15.69 -47.37 14.32
C PHE A 30 16.73 -47.01 13.24
N TRP A 31 16.33 -47.02 11.97
CA TRP A 31 17.08 -46.44 10.84
C TRP A 31 16.18 -45.38 10.20
N LEU A 32 16.63 -44.12 10.25
CA LEU A 32 16.89 -43.24 9.12
C LEU A 32 16.72 -41.77 9.57
N SER A 33 17.82 -41.12 9.92
CA SER A 33 17.89 -39.66 9.97
C SER A 33 19.34 -39.26 9.71
N LEU A 34 19.62 -38.73 8.51
CA LEU A 34 20.63 -37.70 8.24
C LEU A 34 20.60 -37.31 6.76
N LEU A 35 19.98 -36.17 6.43
CA LEU A 35 20.58 -35.13 5.60
C LEU A 35 19.68 -33.88 5.63
N VAL A 36 20.00 -32.92 6.50
CA VAL A 36 19.80 -31.49 6.21
C VAL A 36 21.00 -30.77 6.81
N SER A 37 21.82 -30.17 5.95
CA SER A 37 22.89 -29.26 6.34
C SER A 37 22.27 -27.89 6.64
N THR A 38 22.55 -27.37 7.82
CA THR A 38 22.28 -25.98 8.22
C THR A 38 23.14 -25.01 7.40
N VAL A 39 22.50 -24.07 6.71
CA VAL A 39 23.11 -22.78 6.33
C VAL A 39 22.53 -21.74 7.27
N THR A 40 23.37 -21.18 8.14
CA THR A 40 23.04 -20.05 8.98
C THR A 40 23.36 -18.78 8.19
N VAL A 41 22.35 -18.02 7.79
CA VAL A 41 22.48 -16.58 7.52
C VAL A 41 22.00 -15.89 8.80
N ASN A 42 22.88 -15.10 9.41
CA ASN A 42 22.55 -14.26 10.55
C ASN A 42 21.81 -13.04 10.00
N ASP A 43 20.48 -13.08 9.94
CA ASP A 43 19.66 -11.87 10.00
C ASP A 43 19.21 -11.69 11.46
N GLY A 44 19.26 -10.47 11.95
CA GLY A 44 19.03 -10.13 13.35
C GLY A 44 17.57 -10.21 13.83
N ARG A 45 16.71 -11.12 13.34
CA ARG A 45 15.40 -11.39 13.95
C ARG A 45 15.37 -12.72 14.69
N ALA A 46 15.47 -12.62 16.02
CA ALA A 46 14.90 -13.63 16.91
C ALA A 46 13.37 -13.49 16.87
N ASP A 47 12.65 -14.50 16.41
CA ASP A 47 11.59 -15.17 17.20
C ASP A 47 10.85 -16.27 16.40
N SER A 48 11.10 -17.52 16.83
CA SER A 48 10.25 -18.73 16.90
C SER A 48 9.55 -19.33 15.65
N PRO A 49 9.41 -20.68 15.58
CA PRO A 49 9.22 -21.41 14.33
C PRO A 49 7.75 -21.58 13.94
N GLY A 50 7.44 -21.25 12.70
CA GLY A 50 6.23 -21.73 12.03
C GLY A 50 5.36 -20.65 11.41
N PHE A 51 5.93 -19.80 10.56
CA PHE A 51 5.27 -19.33 9.33
C PHE A 51 6.38 -18.84 8.40
N ASN A 52 6.63 -19.62 7.35
CA ASN A 52 7.54 -19.23 6.27
C ASN A 52 6.77 -18.26 5.36
N PRO A 53 7.34 -17.13 4.92
CA PRO A 53 6.74 -16.33 3.86
C PRO A 53 6.66 -17.17 2.57
N THR A 54 5.59 -16.92 1.82
CA THR A 54 5.06 -17.64 0.67
C THR A 54 6.09 -18.39 -0.18
N ILE A 55 6.21 -19.69 0.05
CA ILE A 55 6.70 -20.64 -0.95
C ILE A 55 5.47 -21.04 -1.76
N TYR A 56 5.41 -20.67 -3.05
CA TYR A 56 4.51 -21.31 -4.00
C TYR A 56 4.88 -22.79 -4.07
N VAL A 57 4.22 -23.62 -3.27
CA VAL A 57 4.29 -25.06 -3.43
C VAL A 57 3.39 -25.39 -4.62
N ALA A 58 4.00 -25.88 -5.70
CA ALA A 58 3.29 -26.41 -6.86
C ALA A 58 2.18 -27.38 -6.39
N GLY A 59 0.92 -27.03 -6.63
CA GLY A 59 -0.26 -27.82 -6.25
C GLY A 59 -1.53 -27.05 -5.86
N GLY A 60 -1.51 -25.71 -5.82
CA GLY A 60 -2.70 -24.90 -5.51
C GLY A 60 -3.82 -25.02 -6.56
N ARG A 61 -5.08 -25.06 -6.12
CA ARG A 61 -6.26 -25.03 -6.99
C ARG A 61 -7.07 -23.76 -6.73
N THR A 62 -7.43 -23.04 -7.77
CA THR A 62 -8.19 -21.79 -7.65
C THR A 62 -9.69 -22.06 -7.72
N VAL A 63 -10.44 -21.38 -6.87
CA VAL A 63 -11.89 -21.24 -6.98
C VAL A 63 -12.17 -19.97 -7.78
N THR A 64 -12.88 -20.07 -8.90
CA THR A 64 -13.01 -18.96 -9.85
C THR A 64 -14.39 -18.32 -9.88
N ASN A 65 -15.37 -18.89 -9.16
CA ASN A 65 -16.69 -18.27 -9.03
C ASN A 65 -17.41 -18.65 -7.73
N THR A 66 -18.49 -17.94 -7.45
CA THR A 66 -19.31 -18.09 -6.24
C THR A 66 -20.48 -19.08 -6.39
N ALA A 67 -20.54 -19.84 -7.49
CA ALA A 67 -21.62 -20.81 -7.67
C ALA A 67 -21.50 -21.97 -6.65
N ASP A 68 -22.64 -22.55 -6.25
CA ASP A 68 -22.67 -23.71 -5.35
C ASP A 68 -22.03 -24.98 -5.97
N SER A 69 -22.12 -25.13 -7.30
CA SER A 69 -21.64 -26.29 -8.04
C SER A 69 -21.33 -25.94 -9.49
N GLY A 70 -20.63 -26.84 -10.20
CA GLY A 70 -20.19 -26.64 -11.57
C GLY A 70 -18.76 -26.10 -11.65
N ALA A 71 -18.26 -25.96 -12.88
CA ALA A 71 -16.86 -25.61 -13.13
C ALA A 71 -16.45 -24.34 -12.38
N GLY A 72 -15.30 -24.38 -11.70
CA GLY A 72 -14.76 -23.25 -10.94
C GLY A 72 -15.39 -23.02 -9.56
N SER A 73 -16.46 -23.74 -9.19
CA SER A 73 -17.07 -23.63 -7.86
C SER A 73 -16.21 -24.27 -6.78
N LEU A 74 -16.30 -23.76 -5.55
CA LEU A 74 -15.60 -24.32 -4.38
C LEU A 74 -15.93 -25.81 -4.19
N ARG A 75 -17.18 -26.21 -4.42
CA ARG A 75 -17.61 -27.62 -4.30
C ARG A 75 -16.88 -28.51 -5.29
N GLN A 76 -16.76 -28.09 -6.54
CA GLN A 76 -16.01 -28.85 -7.54
C GLN A 76 -14.53 -28.89 -7.18
N THR A 77 -13.96 -27.76 -6.76
CA THR A 77 -12.53 -27.69 -6.39
C THR A 77 -12.21 -28.64 -5.22
N ILE A 78 -13.07 -28.72 -4.19
CA ILE A 78 -12.92 -29.70 -3.09
C ILE A 78 -13.00 -31.15 -3.61
N ALA A 79 -13.92 -31.43 -4.54
CA ALA A 79 -14.08 -32.78 -5.08
C ALA A 79 -12.83 -33.24 -5.85
N GLU A 80 -12.22 -32.32 -6.60
CA GLU A 80 -11.03 -32.58 -7.42
C GLU A 80 -9.72 -32.52 -6.64
N ALA A 81 -9.71 -31.83 -5.50
CA ALA A 81 -8.52 -31.66 -4.65
C ALA A 81 -7.95 -33.00 -4.15
N GLY A 82 -6.62 -33.08 -4.12
CA GLY A 82 -5.84 -34.10 -3.45
C GLY A 82 -5.69 -33.81 -1.94
N ASN A 83 -5.09 -34.76 -1.22
CA ASN A 83 -4.79 -34.60 0.19
C ASN A 83 -3.61 -33.64 0.39
N GLY A 84 -3.82 -32.56 1.13
CA GLY A 84 -2.85 -31.50 1.41
C GLY A 84 -2.95 -30.30 0.47
N ASP A 85 -3.88 -30.30 -0.51
CA ASP A 85 -4.00 -29.22 -1.48
C ASP A 85 -4.41 -27.89 -0.80
N ARG A 86 -3.89 -26.79 -1.35
CA ARG A 86 -4.32 -25.43 -1.05
C ARG A 86 -5.38 -25.01 -2.07
N LEU A 87 -6.51 -24.53 -1.58
CA LEU A 87 -7.63 -24.01 -2.34
C LEU A 87 -7.60 -22.48 -2.19
N ASP A 88 -7.38 -21.81 -3.30
CA ASP A 88 -7.28 -20.36 -3.34
C ASP A 88 -8.63 -19.73 -3.69
N LEU A 89 -9.14 -18.90 -2.79
CA LEU A 89 -10.38 -18.14 -2.96
C LEU A 89 -10.09 -16.63 -3.03
N THR A 90 -8.82 -16.20 -3.10
CA THR A 90 -8.45 -14.78 -3.07
C THR A 90 -8.99 -13.99 -4.26
N GLY A 91 -9.10 -14.61 -5.43
CA GLY A 91 -9.60 -14.01 -6.68
C GLY A 91 -11.13 -13.92 -6.79
N ILE A 92 -11.89 -14.29 -5.74
CA ILE A 92 -13.36 -14.17 -5.74
C ILE A 92 -13.88 -13.40 -4.54
N THR A 93 -14.99 -12.68 -4.73
CA THR A 93 -15.64 -11.89 -3.68
C THR A 93 -17.14 -12.17 -3.63
N GLY A 94 -17.78 -11.85 -2.50
CA GLY A 94 -19.22 -12.02 -2.33
C GLY A 94 -19.59 -13.31 -1.60
N THR A 95 -20.67 -13.98 -2.02
CA THR A 95 -21.29 -15.06 -1.24
C THR A 95 -21.50 -16.33 -2.06
N ILE A 96 -20.87 -17.42 -1.64
CA ILE A 96 -21.17 -18.78 -2.07
C ILE A 96 -22.40 -19.25 -1.30
N THR A 97 -23.58 -19.21 -1.94
CA THR A 97 -24.84 -19.62 -1.32
C THR A 97 -25.07 -21.11 -1.54
N LEU A 98 -25.06 -21.90 -0.46
CA LEU A 98 -25.08 -23.35 -0.54
C LEU A 98 -26.49 -23.92 -0.75
N ILE A 99 -26.58 -24.91 -1.64
CA ILE A 99 -27.77 -25.77 -1.80
C ILE A 99 -27.67 -27.02 -0.92
N SER A 100 -26.45 -27.49 -0.68
CA SER A 100 -26.14 -28.61 0.21
C SER A 100 -24.86 -28.34 1.01
N GLY A 101 -24.70 -28.94 2.17
CA GLY A 101 -23.47 -28.76 2.96
C GLY A 101 -22.22 -29.24 2.22
N LEU A 102 -21.08 -28.64 2.54
CA LEU A 102 -19.77 -29.09 2.04
C LEU A 102 -19.18 -30.09 3.03
N THR A 103 -18.80 -31.27 2.55
CA THR A 103 -18.04 -32.26 3.33
C THR A 103 -16.58 -32.21 2.91
N ILE A 104 -15.68 -32.09 3.87
CA ILE A 104 -14.23 -32.14 3.66
C ILE A 104 -13.68 -33.33 4.44
N ASP A 105 -13.25 -34.35 3.71
CA ASP A 105 -12.78 -35.65 4.19
C ASP A 105 -11.30 -35.92 3.87
N LYS A 106 -10.60 -34.89 3.39
CA LYS A 106 -9.17 -34.89 3.05
C LYS A 106 -8.52 -33.62 3.60
N ASP A 107 -7.21 -33.68 3.83
CA ASP A 107 -6.46 -32.54 4.33
C ASP A 107 -6.51 -31.40 3.31
N LEU A 108 -6.92 -30.20 3.70
CA LEU A 108 -7.03 -29.04 2.79
C LEU A 108 -6.71 -27.73 3.51
N THR A 109 -6.21 -26.76 2.76
CA THR A 109 -6.09 -25.37 3.23
C THR A 109 -6.93 -24.49 2.33
N LEU A 110 -7.93 -23.79 2.86
CA LEU A 110 -8.78 -22.84 2.14
C LEU A 110 -8.41 -21.43 2.58
N VAL A 111 -8.09 -20.55 1.63
CA VAL A 111 -7.67 -19.18 1.94
C VAL A 111 -8.47 -18.18 1.13
N GLY A 112 -9.15 -17.28 1.82
CA GLY A 112 -9.76 -16.08 1.25
C GLY A 112 -8.78 -14.92 1.18
N SER A 113 -9.25 -13.79 0.66
CA SER A 113 -8.45 -12.57 0.53
C SER A 113 -8.38 -11.80 1.84
N GLU A 114 -7.23 -11.18 2.12
CA GLU A 114 -7.05 -10.27 3.27
C GLU A 114 -7.80 -8.94 3.10
N SER A 115 -8.23 -8.59 1.87
CA SER A 115 -8.92 -7.34 1.52
C SER A 115 -10.34 -7.52 0.98
N LEU A 116 -10.71 -8.74 0.56
CA LEU A 116 -12.00 -9.03 -0.05
C LEU A 116 -12.73 -10.11 0.73
N GLY A 117 -13.87 -9.75 1.32
CA GLY A 117 -14.68 -10.68 2.12
C GLY A 117 -15.37 -11.73 1.26
N ILE A 118 -14.95 -13.00 1.38
CA ILE A 118 -15.66 -14.16 0.84
C ILE A 118 -16.51 -14.81 1.93
N THR A 119 -17.78 -15.06 1.63
CA THR A 119 -18.73 -15.72 2.53
C THR A 119 -19.16 -17.06 1.97
N ILE A 120 -19.08 -18.12 2.76
CA ILE A 120 -19.72 -19.41 2.50
C ILE A 120 -20.99 -19.48 3.35
N ASP A 121 -22.13 -19.44 2.69
CA ASP A 121 -23.44 -19.22 3.33
C ASP A 121 -24.32 -20.48 3.21
N GLY A 122 -24.81 -20.99 4.34
CA GLY A 122 -25.70 -22.16 4.40
C GLY A 122 -27.16 -21.88 3.99
N ASN A 123 -27.44 -20.66 3.55
CA ASN A 123 -28.73 -20.20 3.05
C ASN A 123 -29.90 -20.41 4.04
N SER A 124 -29.60 -20.40 5.34
CA SER A 124 -30.54 -20.76 6.42
C SER A 124 -31.21 -22.13 6.23
N ALA A 125 -30.62 -23.04 5.47
CA ALA A 125 -31.23 -24.29 5.04
C ALA A 125 -30.35 -25.52 5.29
N VAL A 126 -29.03 -25.35 5.22
CA VAL A 126 -28.07 -26.45 5.35
C VAL A 126 -26.95 -26.09 6.30
N ARG A 127 -26.33 -27.10 6.91
CA ARG A 127 -25.03 -26.92 7.57
C ARG A 127 -23.99 -26.49 6.54
N VAL A 128 -23.12 -25.54 6.88
CA VAL A 128 -22.11 -25.04 5.94
C VAL A 128 -21.01 -26.07 5.71
N LEU A 129 -20.29 -26.47 6.76
CA LEU A 129 -19.13 -27.35 6.68
C LEU A 129 -19.26 -28.59 7.58
N ASN A 130 -18.87 -29.74 7.05
CA ASN A 130 -18.69 -30.99 7.80
C ASN A 130 -17.26 -31.52 7.58
N ILE A 131 -16.44 -31.46 8.62
CA ILE A 131 -15.03 -31.89 8.58
C ILE A 131 -14.91 -33.29 9.18
N THR A 132 -14.54 -34.28 8.38
CA THR A 132 -14.57 -35.69 8.79
C THR A 132 -13.20 -36.36 8.67
N GLY A 133 -12.47 -36.46 9.79
CA GLY A 133 -11.20 -37.20 9.85
C GLY A 133 -10.02 -36.57 9.11
N ALA A 134 -10.18 -35.33 8.65
CA ALA A 134 -9.20 -34.55 7.90
C ALA A 134 -8.54 -33.44 8.73
N THR A 135 -7.40 -32.93 8.28
CA THR A 135 -6.75 -31.72 8.78
C THR A 135 -7.03 -30.55 7.85
N VAL A 136 -7.83 -29.59 8.30
CA VAL A 136 -8.33 -28.48 7.49
C VAL A 136 -7.98 -27.14 8.12
N THR A 137 -7.42 -26.24 7.32
CA THR A 137 -7.19 -24.85 7.71
C THR A 137 -8.08 -23.93 6.88
N LEU A 138 -8.77 -23.00 7.53
CA LEU A 138 -9.50 -21.91 6.89
C LEU A 138 -8.87 -20.60 7.33
N SER A 139 -8.59 -19.72 6.39
CA SER A 139 -8.24 -18.34 6.69
C SER A 139 -9.02 -17.34 5.86
N ASP A 140 -9.33 -16.19 6.47
CA ASP A 140 -9.89 -15.02 5.79
C ASP A 140 -11.24 -15.29 5.09
N ILE A 141 -12.08 -16.11 5.73
CA ILE A 141 -13.38 -16.55 5.20
C ILE A 141 -14.47 -16.33 6.24
N THR A 142 -15.66 -15.93 5.78
CA THR A 142 -16.87 -15.92 6.62
C THR A 142 -17.70 -17.18 6.41
N ILE A 143 -18.08 -17.86 7.50
CA ILE A 143 -19.03 -18.99 7.54
C ILE A 143 -20.35 -18.49 8.12
N ASN A 144 -21.40 -18.46 7.30
CA ASN A 144 -22.63 -17.75 7.65
C ASN A 144 -23.90 -18.57 7.45
N ASN A 145 -24.96 -18.25 8.20
CA ASN A 145 -26.33 -18.69 7.96
C ASN A 145 -26.52 -20.21 7.76
N GLY A 146 -25.69 -21.03 8.38
CA GLY A 146 -25.87 -22.47 8.42
C GLY A 146 -27.09 -22.86 9.26
N ARG A 147 -27.91 -23.82 8.81
CA ARG A 147 -29.04 -24.33 9.60
C ARG A 147 -29.18 -25.83 9.46
N ILE A 148 -29.31 -26.53 10.59
CA ILE A 148 -29.52 -27.98 10.59
C ILE A 148 -30.39 -28.39 11.78
N ILE A 149 -31.13 -29.50 11.64
CA ILE A 149 -31.65 -30.24 12.78
C ILE A 149 -30.55 -31.23 13.21
N GLY A 150 -29.88 -30.93 14.31
CA GLY A 150 -28.69 -31.64 14.79
C GLY A 150 -27.58 -30.69 15.26
N ASP A 151 -26.39 -31.22 15.47
CA ASP A 151 -25.26 -30.47 16.05
C ASP A 151 -24.44 -29.74 14.99
N GLY A 152 -23.89 -28.56 15.32
CA GLY A 152 -23.01 -27.82 14.41
C GLY A 152 -23.78 -27.16 13.26
N GLY A 153 -24.48 -26.06 13.53
CA GLY A 153 -25.24 -25.33 12.51
C GLY A 153 -24.34 -24.80 11.39
N GLY A 154 -23.23 -24.18 11.76
CA GLY A 154 -22.22 -23.71 10.80
C GLY A 154 -21.24 -24.82 10.45
N ILE A 155 -20.54 -25.33 11.47
CA ILE A 155 -19.46 -26.29 11.32
C ILE A 155 -19.68 -27.48 12.25
N HIS A 156 -19.57 -28.69 11.69
CA HIS A 156 -19.46 -29.93 12.45
C HIS A 156 -18.06 -30.53 12.23
N ASN A 157 -17.24 -30.58 13.28
CA ASN A 157 -15.85 -31.04 13.20
C ASN A 157 -15.62 -32.34 13.98
N THR A 158 -15.15 -33.38 13.27
CA THR A 158 -14.60 -34.60 13.89
C THR A 158 -13.14 -34.86 13.46
N GLY A 159 -12.51 -33.89 12.79
CA GLY A 159 -11.10 -33.93 12.35
C GLY A 159 -10.23 -32.93 13.13
N ASN A 160 -9.20 -32.39 12.48
CA ASN A 160 -8.38 -31.29 13.00
C ASN A 160 -8.70 -30.02 12.19
N LEU A 161 -9.27 -29.01 12.83
CA LEU A 161 -9.71 -27.78 12.18
C LEU A 161 -8.96 -26.57 12.76
N SER A 162 -8.38 -25.74 11.90
CA SER A 162 -7.79 -24.46 12.25
C SER A 162 -8.56 -23.32 11.58
N LEU A 163 -9.01 -22.34 12.36
CA LEU A 163 -9.67 -21.12 11.92
C LEU A 163 -8.77 -19.92 12.22
N ILE A 164 -8.41 -19.15 11.21
CA ILE A 164 -7.48 -18.02 11.32
C ILE A 164 -8.09 -16.81 10.62
N ARG A 165 -8.41 -15.72 11.34
CA ARG A 165 -9.10 -14.57 10.73
C ARG A 165 -10.42 -14.93 10.05
N VAL A 166 -11.16 -15.82 10.69
CA VAL A 166 -12.46 -16.32 10.20
C VAL A 166 -13.58 -15.72 11.03
N THR A 167 -14.71 -15.46 10.38
CA THR A 167 -15.95 -15.10 11.08
C THR A 167 -16.98 -16.21 10.93
N VAL A 168 -17.44 -16.79 12.04
CA VAL A 168 -18.54 -17.78 12.07
C VAL A 168 -19.78 -17.13 12.65
N SER A 169 -20.80 -16.89 11.83
CA SER A 169 -21.95 -16.10 12.26
C SER A 169 -23.33 -16.55 11.80
N ASN A 170 -24.35 -16.20 12.57
CA ASN A 170 -25.78 -16.43 12.26
C ASN A 170 -26.14 -17.89 11.96
N ASN A 171 -25.38 -18.85 12.47
CA ASN A 171 -25.66 -20.27 12.26
C ASN A 171 -26.59 -20.82 13.35
N VAL A 172 -27.42 -21.81 13.00
CA VAL A 172 -28.48 -22.35 13.86
C VAL A 172 -28.43 -23.88 13.93
N ALA A 173 -28.33 -24.43 15.14
CA ALA A 173 -28.46 -25.85 15.46
C ALA A 173 -29.83 -26.13 16.12
N GLU A 174 -30.80 -26.57 15.34
CA GLU A 174 -32.14 -26.93 15.83
C GLU A 174 -32.13 -28.30 16.52
N GLY A 175 -32.58 -28.35 17.76
CA GLY A 175 -32.59 -29.56 18.58
C GLY A 175 -31.19 -30.14 18.90
N GLY A 176 -30.10 -29.45 18.57
CA GLY A 176 -28.72 -29.88 18.80
C GLY A 176 -27.86 -28.82 19.51
N ILE A 177 -26.57 -29.13 19.66
CA ILE A 177 -25.56 -28.29 20.32
C ILE A 177 -24.58 -27.68 19.32
N GLY A 178 -23.89 -26.60 19.70
CA GLY A 178 -22.91 -25.96 18.82
C GLY A 178 -23.56 -25.24 17.66
N GLY A 179 -24.28 -24.15 17.92
CA GLY A 179 -25.00 -23.39 16.89
C GLY A 179 -24.07 -22.93 15.78
N GLY A 180 -22.95 -22.30 16.17
CA GLY A 180 -21.84 -21.99 15.28
C GLY A 180 -21.04 -23.25 14.95
N ILE A 181 -20.44 -23.83 15.98
CA ILE A 181 -19.48 -24.93 15.84
C ILE A 181 -19.76 -26.04 16.84
N TYR A 182 -19.89 -27.27 16.35
CA TYR A 182 -19.77 -28.47 17.16
C TYR A 182 -18.40 -29.11 16.91
N ASN A 183 -17.63 -29.32 17.98
CA ASN A 183 -16.31 -29.93 17.91
C ASN A 183 -16.24 -31.24 18.68
N ALA A 184 -15.97 -32.34 17.98
CA ALA A 184 -15.63 -33.65 18.52
C ALA A 184 -14.22 -34.13 18.11
N GLY A 185 -13.42 -33.26 17.47
CA GLY A 185 -12.03 -33.50 17.09
C GLY A 185 -11.08 -32.51 17.77
N THR A 186 -10.14 -31.95 17.01
CA THR A 186 -9.29 -30.83 17.46
C THR A 186 -9.74 -29.56 16.75
N LEU A 187 -9.97 -28.48 17.49
CA LEU A 187 -10.30 -27.18 16.96
C LEU A 187 -9.31 -26.13 17.50
N VAL A 188 -8.66 -25.41 16.59
CA VAL A 188 -7.80 -24.27 16.87
C VAL A 188 -8.45 -23.03 16.27
N ILE A 189 -8.61 -21.98 17.07
CA ILE A 189 -9.20 -20.71 16.65
C ILE A 189 -8.23 -19.59 17.02
N LYS A 190 -7.87 -18.79 16.02
CA LYS A 190 -6.88 -17.71 16.14
C LYS A 190 -7.40 -16.46 15.46
N ASN A 191 -7.31 -15.31 16.13
CA ASN A 191 -7.67 -14.03 15.53
C ASN A 191 -9.03 -14.07 14.81
N SER A 192 -10.02 -14.73 15.40
CA SER A 192 -11.30 -15.04 14.74
C SER A 192 -12.49 -14.61 15.59
N THR A 193 -13.62 -14.36 14.92
CA THR A 193 -14.86 -13.92 15.56
C THR A 193 -15.95 -14.97 15.37
N ILE A 194 -16.62 -15.36 16.47
CA ILE A 194 -17.75 -16.30 16.44
C ILE A 194 -18.94 -15.58 17.07
N SER A 195 -19.94 -15.24 16.25
CA SER A 195 -20.98 -14.30 16.71
C SER A 195 -22.37 -14.54 16.17
N GLY A 196 -23.40 -14.27 16.98
CA GLY A 196 -24.80 -14.34 16.55
C GLY A 196 -25.30 -15.74 16.25
N ASN A 197 -24.61 -16.79 16.70
CA ASN A 197 -25.01 -18.17 16.46
C ASN A 197 -26.01 -18.65 17.51
N THR A 198 -26.87 -19.60 17.14
CA THR A 198 -27.98 -20.08 17.98
C THR A 198 -28.00 -21.60 18.09
N ALA A 199 -28.13 -22.14 19.31
CA ALA A 199 -28.35 -23.57 19.54
C ALA A 199 -29.61 -23.81 20.38
N PHE A 200 -30.30 -24.93 20.16
CA PHE A 200 -31.42 -25.33 21.01
C PHE A 200 -30.96 -26.24 22.18
N GLY A 201 -29.74 -26.77 22.11
CA GLY A 201 -28.97 -27.26 23.24
C GLY A 201 -27.85 -26.29 23.62
N ASP A 202 -26.89 -26.74 24.43
CA ASP A 202 -25.75 -25.92 24.88
C ASP A 202 -24.79 -25.49 23.76
N GLY A 203 -24.10 -24.37 23.99
CA GLY A 203 -23.08 -23.85 23.09
C GLY A 203 -23.69 -23.22 21.85
N GLY A 204 -24.43 -22.13 22.01
CA GLY A 204 -24.92 -21.33 20.88
C GLY A 204 -23.80 -20.97 19.90
N GLY A 205 -22.66 -20.53 20.43
CA GLY A 205 -21.44 -20.31 19.66
C GLY A 205 -20.70 -21.61 19.39
N ILE A 206 -20.16 -22.23 20.45
CA ILE A 206 -19.32 -23.41 20.35
C ILE A 206 -19.74 -24.47 21.38
N ALA A 207 -19.88 -25.71 20.94
CA ALA A 207 -19.94 -26.87 21.82
C ALA A 207 -18.72 -27.78 21.60
N ASN A 208 -17.85 -27.88 22.60
CA ASN A 208 -16.63 -28.68 22.56
C ASN A 208 -16.79 -30.00 23.33
N ARG A 209 -16.55 -31.13 22.66
CA ARG A 209 -16.54 -32.50 23.21
C ARG A 209 -15.15 -33.14 23.22
N SER A 210 -14.15 -32.47 22.64
CA SER A 210 -12.76 -32.96 22.52
C SER A 210 -11.79 -31.80 22.78
N THR A 211 -10.88 -31.43 21.89
CA THR A 211 -9.87 -30.38 22.16
C THR A 211 -10.24 -29.07 21.48
N LEU A 212 -10.31 -27.99 22.26
CA LEU A 212 -10.44 -26.61 21.78
C LEU A 212 -9.27 -25.77 22.27
N ILE A 213 -8.61 -25.08 21.35
CA ILE A 213 -7.57 -24.07 21.61
C ILE A 213 -8.04 -22.76 21.00
N MET A 214 -8.19 -21.70 21.79
CA MET A 214 -8.50 -20.36 21.30
C MET A 214 -7.44 -19.36 21.72
N ASN A 215 -7.01 -18.52 20.77
CA ASN A 215 -6.06 -17.45 21.01
C ASN A 215 -6.53 -16.16 20.31
N HIS A 216 -6.54 -15.03 21.01
CA HIS A 216 -6.93 -13.72 20.45
C HIS A 216 -8.21 -13.80 19.64
N SER A 217 -9.26 -14.38 20.19
CA SER A 217 -10.52 -14.59 19.47
C SER A 217 -11.68 -14.03 20.26
N THR A 218 -12.77 -13.69 19.57
CA THR A 218 -13.96 -13.10 20.17
C THR A 218 -15.16 -14.02 19.97
N LEU A 219 -15.83 -14.40 21.06
CA LEU A 219 -17.05 -15.20 21.05
C LEU A 219 -18.20 -14.38 21.66
N ALA A 220 -19.06 -13.82 20.82
CA ALA A 220 -20.03 -12.82 21.27
C ALA A 220 -21.45 -12.97 20.73
N SER A 221 -22.45 -12.45 21.44
CA SER A 221 -23.84 -12.40 20.94
C SER A 221 -24.44 -13.77 20.54
N ASN A 222 -23.90 -14.88 21.05
CA ASN A 222 -24.42 -16.21 20.74
C ASN A 222 -25.51 -16.61 21.74
N THR A 223 -26.51 -17.36 21.27
CA THR A 223 -27.69 -17.69 22.08
C THR A 223 -27.96 -19.19 22.16
N SER A 224 -28.49 -19.63 23.29
CA SER A 224 -28.92 -21.00 23.52
C SER A 224 -30.23 -21.06 24.29
N THR A 225 -31.03 -22.11 24.08
CA THR A 225 -32.18 -22.41 24.97
C THR A 225 -31.82 -23.31 26.16
N ALA A 226 -30.55 -23.73 26.27
CA ALA A 226 -30.00 -24.52 27.38
C ALA A 226 -29.14 -23.63 28.30
N ASP A 227 -28.08 -24.15 28.92
CA ASP A 227 -27.34 -23.46 29.98
C ASP A 227 -26.24 -22.52 29.47
N SER A 228 -25.79 -22.67 28.22
CA SER A 228 -24.64 -21.91 27.68
C SER A 228 -24.88 -21.33 26.29
N GLY A 229 -24.87 -20.00 26.18
CA GLY A 229 -24.99 -19.27 24.91
C GLY A 229 -23.68 -19.23 24.13
N GLY A 230 -22.58 -18.91 24.79
CA GLY A 230 -21.28 -18.76 24.14
C GLY A 230 -20.60 -20.11 23.95
N LEU A 231 -19.87 -20.57 24.97
CA LEU A 231 -19.03 -21.76 24.95
C LEU A 231 -19.49 -22.83 25.94
N PHE A 232 -19.91 -23.99 25.42
CA PHE A 232 -20.06 -25.19 26.23
C PHE A 232 -18.85 -26.11 26.08
N ASN A 233 -18.12 -26.39 27.17
CA ASN A 233 -17.01 -27.32 27.18
C ASN A 233 -17.34 -28.60 27.94
N ALA A 234 -17.14 -29.75 27.29
CA ALA A 234 -17.15 -31.08 27.90
C ALA A 234 -15.90 -31.90 27.53
N GLY A 235 -14.89 -31.25 26.95
CA GLY A 235 -13.58 -31.81 26.60
C GLY A 235 -12.43 -31.03 27.23
N THR A 236 -11.32 -30.89 26.51
CA THR A 236 -10.15 -30.09 26.91
C THR A 236 -10.22 -28.69 26.31
N LEU A 237 -9.93 -27.68 27.13
CA LEU A 237 -9.99 -26.28 26.79
C LEU A 237 -8.68 -25.54 27.10
N ASP A 238 -8.05 -24.94 26.10
CA ASP A 238 -6.94 -23.98 26.22
C ASP A 238 -7.43 -22.62 25.72
N LEU A 239 -7.62 -21.67 26.63
CA LEU A 239 -8.01 -20.29 26.31
C LEU A 239 -6.86 -19.34 26.59
N ARG A 240 -6.54 -18.50 25.61
CA ARG A 240 -5.53 -17.43 25.74
C ARG A 240 -6.03 -16.16 25.08
N ASN A 241 -5.83 -15.01 25.72
CA ASN A 241 -6.15 -13.71 25.14
C ASN A 241 -7.53 -13.64 24.48
N THR A 242 -8.51 -14.41 24.98
CA THR A 242 -9.80 -14.63 24.32
C THR A 242 -10.88 -13.88 25.07
N LEU A 243 -11.78 -13.25 24.32
CA LEU A 243 -12.90 -12.47 24.82
C LEU A 243 -14.21 -13.24 24.59
N ILE A 244 -14.98 -13.48 25.66
CA ILE A 244 -16.30 -14.11 25.59
C ILE A 244 -17.31 -13.22 26.34
N ALA A 245 -18.25 -12.62 25.62
CA ALA A 245 -19.20 -11.66 26.19
C ALA A 245 -20.51 -11.57 25.39
N ASP A 246 -21.54 -10.94 25.93
CA ASP A 246 -22.85 -10.75 25.30
C ASP A 246 -23.57 -12.04 24.90
N ASN A 247 -23.19 -13.20 25.44
CA ASN A 247 -23.85 -14.46 25.10
C ASN A 247 -24.96 -14.81 26.09
N ALA A 248 -26.03 -15.45 25.60
CA ALA A 248 -27.20 -15.77 26.42
C ALA A 248 -27.54 -17.27 26.41
N PRO A 249 -27.83 -17.90 27.56
CA PRO A 249 -27.98 -17.26 28.87
C PRO A 249 -26.68 -17.07 29.67
N LYS A 250 -25.57 -17.67 29.22
CA LYS A 250 -24.24 -17.56 29.83
C LYS A 250 -23.15 -17.51 28.78
N ASP A 251 -22.03 -16.91 29.12
CA ASP A 251 -20.85 -16.81 28.26
C ASP A 251 -20.13 -18.13 28.10
N ALA A 252 -19.87 -18.83 29.20
CA ALA A 252 -19.27 -20.14 29.14
C ALA A 252 -19.82 -21.09 30.23
N VAL A 253 -19.81 -22.39 29.91
CA VAL A 253 -20.05 -23.46 30.88
C VAL A 253 -19.01 -24.54 30.64
N ASP A 254 -18.21 -24.83 31.67
CA ASP A 254 -17.24 -25.91 31.66
C ASP A 254 -17.72 -27.11 32.48
N SER A 255 -17.64 -28.29 31.87
CA SER A 255 -17.84 -29.61 32.46
C SER A 255 -16.68 -30.56 32.10
N GLY A 256 -15.60 -30.04 31.53
CA GLY A 256 -14.44 -30.77 31.05
C GLY A 256 -13.17 -30.46 31.85
N ILE A 257 -12.06 -30.25 31.12
CA ILE A 257 -10.74 -29.91 31.66
C ILE A 257 -10.27 -28.60 31.03
N ILE A 258 -9.96 -27.62 31.86
CA ILE A 258 -9.25 -26.40 31.43
C ILE A 258 -7.75 -26.66 31.52
N SER A 259 -7.07 -26.81 30.38
CA SER A 259 -5.62 -27.01 30.31
C SER A 259 -4.82 -25.70 30.33
N ALA A 260 -5.42 -24.59 29.90
CA ALA A 260 -4.88 -23.25 30.10
C ALA A 260 -6.01 -22.21 30.09
N ASN A 261 -5.80 -21.14 30.85
CA ASN A 261 -6.70 -19.98 30.95
C ASN A 261 -5.84 -18.74 31.26
N ILE A 262 -5.30 -18.12 30.22
CA ILE A 262 -4.29 -17.05 30.32
C ILE A 262 -4.86 -15.77 29.70
N ALA A 263 -4.90 -14.68 30.48
CA ALA A 263 -5.30 -13.35 30.00
C ALA A 263 -6.60 -13.35 29.18
N ASN A 264 -7.60 -14.12 29.63
CA ASN A 264 -8.93 -14.13 29.02
C ASN A 264 -9.88 -13.19 29.75
N LEU A 265 -10.87 -12.70 29.02
CA LEU A 265 -11.99 -11.93 29.53
C LEU A 265 -13.28 -12.70 29.26
N ILE A 266 -13.99 -13.04 30.34
CA ILE A 266 -15.32 -13.64 30.25
C ILE A 266 -16.29 -12.77 31.06
N GLU A 267 -17.26 -12.14 30.41
CA GLU A 267 -18.08 -11.06 30.96
C GLU A 267 -18.78 -11.50 32.27
N ASP A 268 -19.47 -12.64 32.26
CA ASP A 268 -20.22 -13.15 33.41
C ASP A 268 -19.37 -13.92 34.46
N ASN A 269 -18.03 -13.89 34.32
CA ASN A 269 -17.06 -14.55 35.19
C ASN A 269 -17.18 -16.10 35.24
N THR A 270 -17.86 -16.71 34.26
CA THR A 270 -17.84 -18.17 34.09
C THR A 270 -16.46 -18.67 33.67
N CYS A 271 -16.13 -19.93 34.02
CA CYS A 271 -14.81 -20.53 33.77
C CYS A 271 -13.61 -19.80 34.42
N THR A 272 -13.84 -18.91 35.40
CA THR A 272 -12.83 -18.20 36.21
C THR A 272 -11.74 -17.50 35.36
N PRO A 273 -12.10 -16.51 34.53
CA PRO A 273 -11.16 -15.78 33.68
C PRO A 273 -10.20 -14.90 34.50
N ALA A 274 -9.19 -14.34 33.82
CA ALA A 274 -8.34 -13.31 34.42
C ALA A 274 -9.10 -11.98 34.58
N PHE A 275 -9.99 -11.67 33.65
CA PHE A 275 -10.79 -10.45 33.61
C PHE A 275 -12.28 -10.77 33.47
N SER A 276 -13.15 -9.96 34.07
CA SER A 276 -14.61 -10.08 33.96
C SER A 276 -15.26 -8.70 34.04
N GLY A 277 -16.49 -8.59 33.56
CA GLY A 277 -17.17 -7.32 33.34
C GLY A 277 -17.47 -7.08 31.85
N ASP A 278 -18.34 -6.10 31.59
CA ASP A 278 -18.76 -5.74 30.24
C ASP A 278 -17.56 -5.13 29.46
N PRO A 279 -17.11 -5.76 28.36
CA PRO A 279 -16.04 -5.24 27.52
C PRO A 279 -16.48 -4.08 26.60
N GLY A 280 -17.77 -3.75 26.53
CA GLY A 280 -18.30 -2.71 25.67
C GLY A 280 -18.08 -2.99 24.19
N LEU A 281 -18.48 -4.19 23.73
CA LEU A 281 -18.38 -4.59 22.32
C LEU A 281 -19.34 -3.77 21.46
N GLY A 282 -18.83 -3.30 20.32
CA GLY A 282 -19.65 -2.83 19.21
C GLY A 282 -20.39 -3.98 18.50
N PRO A 283 -21.32 -3.68 17.58
CA PRO A 283 -22.00 -4.70 16.80
C PRO A 283 -21.02 -5.46 15.88
N LEU A 284 -21.40 -6.67 15.45
CA LEU A 284 -20.68 -7.39 14.41
C LEU A 284 -20.83 -6.65 13.08
N GLN A 285 -19.77 -6.00 12.62
CA GLN A 285 -19.80 -5.19 11.41
C GLN A 285 -18.44 -5.23 10.70
N ASP A 286 -18.38 -4.56 9.55
CA ASP A 286 -17.10 -4.29 8.90
C ASP A 286 -16.37 -3.21 9.70
N ASN A 287 -15.29 -3.59 10.39
CA ASN A 287 -14.38 -2.68 11.09
C ASN A 287 -13.00 -2.65 10.40
N GLY A 288 -12.97 -2.96 9.09
CA GLY A 288 -11.76 -3.24 8.33
C GLY A 288 -11.32 -4.71 8.42
N GLY A 289 -10.53 -5.15 7.43
CA GLY A 289 -10.02 -6.52 7.33
C GLY A 289 -10.83 -7.43 6.40
N SER A 290 -10.43 -8.71 6.35
CA SER A 290 -11.04 -9.73 5.48
C SER A 290 -12.42 -10.21 5.92
N THR A 291 -12.71 -10.11 7.21
CA THR A 291 -13.93 -10.63 7.83
C THR A 291 -14.45 -9.70 8.93
N ARG A 292 -15.75 -9.72 9.18
CA ARG A 292 -16.40 -8.83 10.18
C ARG A 292 -15.95 -9.16 11.60
N THR A 293 -15.78 -8.13 12.43
CA THR A 293 -15.35 -8.25 13.82
C THR A 293 -16.26 -7.47 14.76
N HIS A 294 -16.09 -7.66 16.06
CA HIS A 294 -16.60 -6.73 17.07
C HIS A 294 -15.47 -5.78 17.48
N ALA A 295 -15.66 -4.47 17.24
CA ALA A 295 -14.75 -3.47 17.78
C ALA A 295 -14.93 -3.37 19.30
N ILE A 296 -13.84 -3.14 20.03
CA ILE A 296 -13.89 -2.79 21.45
C ILE A 296 -13.92 -1.27 21.59
N SER A 297 -14.53 -0.78 22.66
CA SER A 297 -14.64 0.65 22.93
C SER A 297 -13.41 1.21 23.66
N SER A 298 -13.18 2.52 23.53
CA SER A 298 -12.15 3.22 24.32
C SER A 298 -12.44 3.05 25.82
N GLY A 299 -11.41 2.66 26.58
CA GLY A 299 -11.52 2.37 28.01
C GLY A 299 -12.13 0.99 28.34
N SER A 300 -12.28 0.11 27.35
CA SER A 300 -12.64 -1.28 27.58
C SER A 300 -11.61 -1.97 28.47
N ILE A 301 -12.10 -2.87 29.34
CA ILE A 301 -11.24 -3.75 30.14
C ILE A 301 -10.39 -4.73 29.32
N ALA A 302 -10.66 -4.85 28.02
CA ALA A 302 -9.91 -5.69 27.09
C ALA A 302 -8.68 -4.97 26.48
N VAL A 303 -8.66 -3.63 26.52
CA VAL A 303 -7.59 -2.80 25.96
C VAL A 303 -6.33 -2.97 26.81
N ASP A 304 -5.19 -3.22 26.16
CA ASP A 304 -3.87 -3.40 26.76
C ASP A 304 -3.83 -4.45 27.90
N ALA A 305 -4.72 -5.44 27.85
CA ALA A 305 -4.91 -6.42 28.93
C ALA A 305 -4.40 -7.84 28.63
N GLY A 306 -3.97 -8.10 27.40
CA GLY A 306 -3.53 -9.41 26.94
C GLY A 306 -2.10 -9.77 27.32
N ASP A 307 -1.79 -11.06 27.17
CA ASP A 307 -0.46 -11.63 27.37
C ASP A 307 0.34 -11.64 26.05
N SER A 308 1.51 -11.01 26.04
CA SER A 308 2.37 -10.91 24.86
C SER A 308 3.04 -12.23 24.45
N ALA A 309 3.14 -13.23 25.33
CA ALA A 309 3.93 -14.44 25.05
C ALA A 309 3.31 -15.32 23.95
N THR A 310 2.01 -15.22 23.73
CA THR A 310 1.30 -15.93 22.65
C THR A 310 0.65 -14.99 21.63
N ALA A 311 0.99 -13.70 21.64
CA ALA A 311 0.43 -12.73 20.72
C ALA A 311 0.95 -12.92 19.30
N GLU A 312 0.04 -12.96 18.33
CA GLU A 312 0.39 -12.89 16.91
C GLU A 312 0.66 -11.42 16.53
N ALA A 313 1.48 -11.20 15.49
CA ALA A 313 1.92 -9.85 15.10
C ALA A 313 0.79 -8.95 14.58
N ARG A 314 -0.38 -9.53 14.27
CA ARG A 314 -1.54 -8.83 13.73
C ARG A 314 -2.85 -9.37 14.31
N ASP A 315 -3.86 -8.52 14.37
CA ASP A 315 -5.23 -8.87 14.76
C ASP A 315 -6.03 -9.49 13.58
N GLN A 316 -7.33 -9.74 13.79
CA GLN A 316 -8.20 -10.31 12.75
C GLN A 316 -8.27 -9.45 11.47
N ARG A 317 -8.06 -8.14 11.59
CA ARG A 317 -8.14 -7.18 10.49
C ARG A 317 -6.82 -7.04 9.75
N GLY A 318 -5.79 -7.76 10.18
CA GLY A 318 -4.43 -7.58 9.72
C GLY A 318 -3.73 -6.35 10.30
N TYR A 319 -4.28 -5.70 11.33
CA TYR A 319 -3.65 -4.54 11.96
C TYR A 319 -2.54 -4.97 12.92
N PRO A 320 -1.37 -4.28 12.96
CA PRO A 320 -0.26 -4.63 13.86
C PRO A 320 -0.66 -4.62 15.34
N ARG A 321 -0.05 -5.53 16.09
CA ARG A 321 -0.21 -5.70 17.54
C ARG A 321 1.17 -5.82 18.21
N PRO A 322 1.38 -5.25 19.41
CA PRO A 322 0.42 -4.46 20.19
C PRO A 322 0.33 -3.00 19.75
N ALA A 323 -0.84 -2.39 19.98
CA ALA A 323 -1.05 -0.95 19.90
C ALA A 323 -1.28 -0.40 21.31
N ASP A 324 -0.78 0.81 21.59
CA ASP A 324 -1.06 1.52 22.84
C ASP A 324 -2.48 2.11 22.74
N GLY A 325 -3.46 1.37 23.27
CA GLY A 325 -4.88 1.66 23.10
C GLY A 325 -5.42 2.66 24.11
N ASP A 326 -4.76 2.80 25.28
CA ASP A 326 -5.11 3.76 26.33
C ASP A 326 -4.19 4.99 26.42
N ASP A 327 -3.15 5.05 25.58
CA ASP A 327 -2.18 6.14 25.47
C ASP A 327 -1.43 6.42 26.78
N ASP A 328 -1.19 5.38 27.59
CA ASP A 328 -0.40 5.49 28.83
C ASP A 328 1.12 5.34 28.62
N GLY A 329 1.53 5.02 27.39
CA GLY A 329 2.91 4.79 26.98
C GLY A 329 3.35 3.33 27.05
N SER A 330 2.47 2.38 27.37
CA SER A 330 2.73 0.95 27.50
C SER A 330 1.78 0.08 26.67
N ALA A 331 2.20 -0.27 25.46
CA ALA A 331 1.43 -1.17 24.59
C ALA A 331 1.50 -2.65 25.05
N LEU A 332 0.34 -3.25 25.31
CA LEU A 332 0.12 -4.70 25.43
C LEU A 332 -0.94 -5.13 24.41
N PRO A 333 -0.93 -6.39 23.97
CA PRO A 333 -1.93 -6.82 22.99
C PRO A 333 -3.32 -6.84 23.64
N ASP A 334 -4.35 -6.53 22.88
CA ASP A 334 -5.72 -6.59 23.39
C ASP A 334 -6.23 -8.02 23.51
N ILE A 335 -7.14 -8.21 24.48
CA ILE A 335 -7.89 -9.46 24.62
C ILE A 335 -8.99 -9.49 23.55
N GLY A 336 -9.00 -10.57 22.75
CA GLY A 336 -9.95 -10.78 21.67
C GLY A 336 -9.34 -10.62 20.28
N ALA A 337 -10.22 -10.65 19.28
CA ALA A 337 -9.86 -10.64 17.86
C ALA A 337 -9.49 -9.27 17.30
N PHE A 338 -9.69 -8.21 18.07
CA PHE A 338 -9.56 -6.81 17.65
C PHE A 338 -8.46 -6.14 18.46
N GLU A 339 -7.62 -5.33 17.81
CA GLU A 339 -6.60 -4.47 18.44
C GLU A 339 -6.97 -2.99 18.33
N PHE A 340 -7.45 -2.39 19.41
CA PHE A 340 -7.85 -1.01 19.51
C PHE A 340 -6.67 -0.06 19.36
N SER A 341 -6.69 0.75 18.30
CA SER A 341 -5.73 1.82 18.11
C SER A 341 -6.44 3.15 17.82
N PRO A 342 -6.53 4.04 18.81
CA PRO A 342 -7.26 5.29 18.66
C PRO A 342 -6.52 6.32 17.79
N GLY A 343 -5.24 6.09 17.51
CA GLY A 343 -4.39 6.97 16.73
C GLY A 343 -3.92 8.20 17.50
N THR A 344 -3.19 9.10 16.83
CA THR A 344 -2.71 10.36 17.44
C THR A 344 -3.14 11.57 16.64
N ILE A 345 -3.39 12.70 17.32
CA ILE A 345 -3.80 13.97 16.71
C ILE A 345 -2.69 15.02 16.83
N GLN A 346 -2.37 15.68 15.72
CA GLN A 346 -1.33 16.73 15.66
C GLN A 346 -1.55 17.70 14.49
N PHE A 347 -0.86 18.84 14.50
CA PHE A 347 -0.75 19.68 13.31
C PHE A 347 0.00 18.95 12.19
N SER A 348 -0.36 19.26 10.94
CA SER A 348 0.33 18.70 9.75
C SER A 348 1.77 19.18 9.62
N ALA A 349 2.11 20.34 10.20
CA ALA A 349 3.44 20.92 10.22
C ALA A 349 3.67 21.73 11.51
N ALA A 350 4.94 21.89 11.90
CA ALA A 350 5.31 22.75 13.02
C ALA A 350 5.35 24.25 12.64
N ALA A 351 5.37 24.56 11.35
CA ALA A 351 5.39 25.92 10.82
C ALA A 351 4.44 26.08 9.62
N TYR A 352 3.80 27.25 9.53
CA TYR A 352 2.93 27.68 8.44
C TYR A 352 3.36 29.08 8.00
N ASN A 353 3.08 29.46 6.74
CA ASN A 353 3.41 30.79 6.22
C ASN A 353 2.19 31.39 5.52
N ALA A 354 2.06 32.71 5.59
CA ALA A 354 1.08 33.49 4.86
C ALA A 354 1.70 34.78 4.34
N ALA A 355 1.32 35.19 3.14
CA ALA A 355 1.54 36.57 2.72
C ALA A 355 0.49 37.46 3.38
N GLU A 356 0.88 38.66 3.78
CA GLU A 356 -0.04 39.63 4.39
C GLU A 356 -1.24 39.93 3.46
N ASN A 357 -0.99 39.98 2.14
CA ASN A 357 -2.01 40.15 1.10
C ASN A 357 -2.79 38.86 0.74
N GLY A 358 -2.51 37.72 1.37
CA GLY A 358 -3.09 36.41 1.07
C GLY A 358 -4.50 36.20 1.61
N GLY A 359 -4.97 37.09 2.51
CA GLY A 359 -6.32 37.12 3.06
C GLY A 359 -6.62 36.07 4.15
N ALA A 360 -6.21 34.81 3.99
CA ALA A 360 -6.30 33.79 5.03
C ALA A 360 -5.34 32.62 4.78
N VAL A 361 -4.94 31.91 5.84
CA VAL A 361 -4.19 30.65 5.77
C VAL A 361 -5.03 29.49 6.28
N THR A 362 -4.88 28.31 5.67
CA THR A 362 -5.50 27.07 6.14
C THR A 362 -4.51 26.29 6.99
N VAL A 363 -4.90 25.96 8.22
CA VAL A 363 -4.13 25.14 9.15
C VAL A 363 -4.76 23.76 9.22
N THR A 364 -3.97 22.73 8.88
CA THR A 364 -4.42 21.33 8.85
C THR A 364 -3.99 20.58 10.11
N VAL A 365 -4.91 19.79 10.65
CA VAL A 365 -4.74 18.90 11.80
C VAL A 365 -5.03 17.47 11.33
N THR A 366 -4.09 16.58 11.57
CA THR A 366 -4.11 15.20 11.11
C THR A 366 -4.43 14.25 12.26
N ARG A 367 -5.11 13.13 11.95
CA ARG A 367 -5.26 11.98 12.86
C ARG A 367 -4.54 10.79 12.22
N THR A 368 -3.45 10.33 12.85
CA THR A 368 -2.65 9.21 12.34
C THR A 368 -3.04 7.90 13.03
N GLY A 369 -2.74 6.74 12.44
CA GLY A 369 -3.13 5.42 12.97
C GLY A 369 -4.46 4.91 12.39
N LYS A 370 -5.09 3.92 13.04
CA LYS A 370 -6.39 3.36 12.56
C LYS A 370 -7.60 4.24 12.85
N GLY A 371 -7.49 5.12 13.84
CA GLY A 371 -8.58 6.00 14.22
C GLY A 371 -9.76 5.24 14.84
N ASP A 372 -9.50 4.15 15.56
CA ASP A 372 -10.54 3.41 16.27
C ASP A 372 -11.18 4.33 17.32
N GLY A 373 -12.51 4.28 17.42
CA GLY A 373 -13.25 5.17 18.33
C GLY A 373 -13.30 6.65 17.91
N VAL A 374 -14.17 7.39 18.58
CA VAL A 374 -14.38 8.83 18.36
C VAL A 374 -13.25 9.61 19.00
N ALA A 375 -12.74 10.64 18.31
CA ALA A 375 -11.70 11.51 18.83
C ALA A 375 -12.02 13.00 18.63
N SER A 376 -11.45 13.85 19.49
CA SER A 376 -11.60 15.30 19.38
C SER A 376 -10.38 16.05 19.89
N VAL A 377 -10.18 17.26 19.38
CA VAL A 377 -9.16 18.20 19.87
C VAL A 377 -9.68 19.64 19.80
N ASN A 378 -9.25 20.49 20.73
CA ASN A 378 -9.47 21.93 20.66
C ASN A 378 -8.27 22.61 20.00
N TYR A 379 -8.52 23.65 19.20
CA TYR A 379 -7.49 24.52 18.63
C TYR A 379 -7.69 25.98 19.06
N ALA A 380 -6.60 26.73 19.16
CA ALA A 380 -6.61 28.17 19.38
C ALA A 380 -5.36 28.85 18.79
N THR A 381 -5.53 30.11 18.38
CA THR A 381 -4.42 31.02 18.05
C THR A 381 -4.12 31.96 19.23
N SER A 382 -2.87 32.39 19.34
CA SER A 382 -2.47 33.49 20.24
C SER A 382 -1.35 34.31 19.62
N ASP A 383 -1.24 35.57 20.06
CA ASP A 383 -0.22 36.50 19.57
C ASP A 383 1.20 35.96 19.76
N GLY A 384 2.03 36.17 18.74
CA GLY A 384 3.49 36.06 18.83
C GLY A 384 4.08 37.45 18.73
N THR A 385 4.67 37.78 17.58
CA THR A 385 4.99 39.18 17.23
C THR A 385 3.83 39.87 16.50
N ALA A 386 2.98 39.11 15.79
CA ALA A 386 1.72 39.59 15.23
C ALA A 386 0.65 39.70 16.33
N VAL A 387 -0.22 40.69 16.22
CA VAL A 387 -1.25 41.10 17.18
C VAL A 387 -2.66 40.90 16.60
N ASP A 388 -3.54 40.24 17.36
CA ASP A 388 -4.95 40.09 16.99
C ASP A 388 -5.63 41.45 16.72
N GLY A 389 -6.31 41.53 15.59
CA GLY A 389 -7.02 42.72 15.14
C GLY A 389 -6.15 43.74 14.40
N SER A 390 -4.82 43.62 14.47
CA SER A 390 -3.92 44.36 13.58
C SER A 390 -3.60 43.50 12.37
N ASP A 391 -2.93 42.36 12.59
CA ASP A 391 -2.23 41.63 11.53
C ASP A 391 -2.94 40.31 11.19
N TYR A 392 -3.73 39.79 12.13
CA TYR A 392 -4.60 38.62 11.93
C TYR A 392 -5.90 38.74 12.74
N THR A 393 -6.81 37.79 12.58
CA THR A 393 -7.99 37.65 13.46
C THR A 393 -7.92 36.35 14.24
N ALA A 394 -7.94 36.43 15.57
CA ALA A 394 -7.83 35.26 16.43
C ALA A 394 -9.00 34.29 16.25
N VAL A 395 -8.69 32.98 16.22
CA VAL A 395 -9.66 31.89 16.06
C VAL A 395 -9.45 30.80 17.10
N SER A 396 -10.54 30.18 17.53
CA SER A 396 -10.53 28.97 18.36
C SER A 396 -11.75 28.11 18.07
N GLY A 397 -11.65 26.82 18.36
CA GLY A 397 -12.72 25.86 18.12
C GLY A 397 -12.34 24.43 18.48
N SER A 398 -13.14 23.48 18.00
CA SER A 398 -12.92 22.04 18.20
C SER A 398 -13.06 21.28 16.88
N LEU A 399 -12.19 20.30 16.66
CA LEU A 399 -12.27 19.35 15.55
C LEU A 399 -12.64 17.96 16.12
N THR A 400 -13.50 17.24 15.41
CA THR A 400 -14.03 15.93 15.84
C THR A 400 -13.99 14.90 14.72
N TRP A 401 -13.46 13.72 15.01
CA TRP A 401 -13.42 12.55 14.14
C TRP A 401 -14.39 11.49 14.66
N ASN A 402 -15.16 10.89 13.75
CA ASN A 402 -15.97 9.72 14.08
C ASN A 402 -15.08 8.47 14.22
N ALA A 403 -15.63 7.38 14.75
CA ALA A 403 -14.93 6.10 14.77
C ALA A 403 -14.57 5.65 13.34
N GLY A 404 -13.31 5.31 13.10
CA GLY A 404 -12.77 4.95 11.80
C GLY A 404 -12.49 6.13 10.86
N ASP A 405 -12.80 7.38 11.26
CA ASP A 405 -12.45 8.57 10.48
C ASP A 405 -11.00 8.98 10.78
N THR A 406 -10.14 8.84 9.77
CA THR A 406 -8.74 9.29 9.77
C THR A 406 -8.49 10.46 8.81
N SER A 407 -9.55 11.05 8.24
CA SER A 407 -9.40 12.15 7.29
C SER A 407 -8.89 13.41 7.99
N ASP A 408 -8.02 14.16 7.33
CA ASP A 408 -7.54 15.44 7.82
C ASP A 408 -8.68 16.44 8.03
N LYS A 409 -8.56 17.27 9.06
CA LYS A 409 -9.48 18.38 9.33
C LYS A 409 -8.70 19.68 9.41
N SER A 410 -9.35 20.79 9.13
CA SER A 410 -8.67 22.08 9.08
C SER A 410 -9.52 23.21 9.63
N PHE A 411 -8.85 24.31 9.95
CA PHE A 411 -9.47 25.60 10.25
C PHE A 411 -8.70 26.70 9.52
N SER A 412 -9.33 27.87 9.38
CA SER A 412 -8.73 29.01 8.68
C SER A 412 -8.41 30.14 9.65
N VAL A 413 -7.23 30.75 9.48
CA VAL A 413 -6.79 31.95 10.20
C VAL A 413 -6.81 33.12 9.23
N PRO A 414 -7.72 34.10 9.38
CA PRO A 414 -7.76 35.28 8.53
C PRO A 414 -6.56 36.20 8.77
N ILE A 415 -5.94 36.68 7.69
CA ILE A 415 -4.82 37.63 7.69
C ILE A 415 -5.34 39.01 7.33
N ARG A 416 -4.84 40.04 7.99
CA ARG A 416 -5.16 41.45 7.69
C ARG A 416 -4.02 42.05 6.91
N ASN A 417 -4.39 42.76 5.86
CA ASN A 417 -3.47 43.47 4.98
C ASN A 417 -3.61 44.96 5.24
N ASP A 418 -2.52 45.63 5.58
CA ASP A 418 -2.47 47.07 5.65
C ASP A 418 -1.37 47.69 4.77
N ALA A 419 -0.82 48.84 5.16
CA ALA A 419 0.15 49.59 4.37
C ALA A 419 1.37 50.02 5.19
N ALA A 420 1.46 49.61 6.46
CA ALA A 420 2.62 49.81 7.30
C ALA A 420 3.66 48.71 6.98
N GLU A 421 4.94 49.08 7.01
CA GLU A 421 6.02 48.10 6.88
C GLU A 421 6.45 47.64 8.28
N GLU A 422 6.16 46.39 8.60
CA GLU A 422 6.37 45.83 9.95
C GLU A 422 7.32 44.63 9.93
N GLY A 423 7.63 44.11 8.73
CA GLY A 423 8.48 42.94 8.53
C GLY A 423 7.76 41.63 8.87
N PRO A 424 8.47 40.48 8.89
CA PRO A 424 7.83 39.20 9.17
C PRO A 424 7.37 39.07 10.62
N GLU A 425 6.12 38.68 10.80
CA GLU A 425 5.51 38.53 12.12
C GLU A 425 4.96 37.13 12.38
N THR A 426 4.76 36.77 13.65
CA THR A 426 4.43 35.40 14.07
C THR A 426 3.16 35.31 14.89
N VAL A 427 2.38 34.25 14.64
CA VAL A 427 1.20 33.82 15.41
C VAL A 427 1.45 32.42 15.97
N HIS A 428 1.13 32.18 17.24
CA HIS A 428 1.23 30.86 17.85
C HIS A 428 -0.05 30.05 17.67
N LEU A 429 0.07 28.77 17.34
CA LEU A 429 -1.02 27.81 17.15
C LEU A 429 -0.92 26.71 18.21
N THR A 430 -2.01 26.39 18.91
CA THR A 430 -2.01 25.36 19.98
C THR A 430 -3.17 24.37 19.81
N LEU A 431 -2.86 23.09 19.96
CA LEU A 431 -3.83 22.01 20.19
C LEU A 431 -3.93 21.68 21.67
N SER A 432 -5.13 21.44 22.18
CA SER A 432 -5.37 21.11 23.58
C SER A 432 -6.57 20.18 23.76
N ALA A 433 -6.68 19.58 24.95
CA ALA A 433 -7.78 18.67 25.31
C ALA A 433 -8.03 17.57 24.26
N VAL A 434 -6.95 16.93 23.79
CA VAL A 434 -7.05 15.72 22.96
C VAL A 434 -7.81 14.66 23.77
N SER A 435 -8.82 14.06 23.17
CA SER A 435 -9.66 13.04 23.80
C SER A 435 -10.01 11.96 22.78
N GLY A 436 -9.99 10.69 23.21
CA GLY A 436 -10.29 9.54 22.35
C GLY A 436 -9.22 9.23 21.30
N ALA A 437 -8.04 9.83 21.45
CA ALA A 437 -6.81 9.62 20.68
C ALA A 437 -5.64 10.13 21.52
N GLY A 438 -4.42 9.71 21.16
CA GLY A 438 -3.21 10.24 21.77
C GLY A 438 -2.80 11.60 21.22
N ALA A 439 -2.03 12.36 21.98
CA ALA A 439 -1.43 13.60 21.49
C ALA A 439 -0.21 13.27 20.62
N GLY A 440 -0.18 13.76 19.38
CA GLY A 440 0.97 13.57 18.50
C GLY A 440 2.15 14.47 18.88
N SER A 441 3.23 14.44 18.10
CA SER A 441 4.46 15.15 18.40
C SER A 441 4.37 16.66 18.16
N VAL A 442 3.40 17.11 17.35
CA VAL A 442 3.21 18.52 16.96
C VAL A 442 1.88 19.05 17.48
N VAL A 443 1.81 19.37 18.78
CA VAL A 443 0.64 20.01 19.42
C VAL A 443 0.76 21.53 19.53
N SER A 444 1.90 22.09 19.11
CA SER A 444 2.14 23.52 19.00
C SER A 444 2.82 23.81 17.66
N ALA A 445 2.41 24.87 16.98
CA ALA A 445 2.98 25.31 15.70
C ALA A 445 3.08 26.85 15.64
N VAL A 446 3.82 27.38 14.67
CA VAL A 446 3.98 28.82 14.43
C VAL A 446 3.53 29.17 13.02
N LEU A 447 2.76 30.23 12.86
CA LEU A 447 2.42 30.83 11.57
C LEU A 447 3.23 32.12 11.40
N THR A 448 3.94 32.28 10.28
CA THR A 448 4.65 33.52 9.93
C THR A 448 3.90 34.28 8.84
N ILE A 449 3.70 35.59 9.03
CA ILE A 449 3.08 36.53 8.07
C ILE A 449 4.21 37.38 7.46
N THR A 450 4.29 37.48 6.13
CA THR A 450 5.35 38.24 5.43
C THR A 450 4.79 39.46 4.67
N ASP A 451 5.44 40.61 4.85
CA ASP A 451 5.10 41.95 4.33
C ASP A 451 6.14 42.45 3.28
N TYR A 452 5.72 43.10 2.17
CA TYR A 452 6.59 43.53 1.05
C TYR A 452 6.10 44.80 0.29
N ALA A 453 6.87 45.91 0.32
CA ALA A 453 6.86 46.96 -0.72
C ALA A 453 8.21 47.75 -0.81
N ALA A 454 8.87 47.85 -1.99
CA ALA A 454 10.24 48.40 -2.12
C ALA A 454 10.43 49.53 -3.18
N VAL A 455 11.33 50.50 -2.92
CA VAL A 455 11.76 51.62 -3.80
C VAL A 455 13.21 51.37 -4.31
N ASP A 456 13.44 51.58 -5.61
CA ASP A 456 14.70 51.46 -6.36
C ASP A 456 15.07 52.86 -6.94
N HIS A 457 16.26 53.39 -6.63
CA HIS A 457 16.63 54.81 -6.88
C HIS A 457 17.40 55.06 -8.18
N ASP A 458 18.14 54.09 -8.68
CA ASP A 458 18.95 54.19 -9.90
C ASP A 458 18.48 53.24 -11.02
N ASN A 459 17.40 52.50 -10.76
CA ASN A 459 16.68 51.69 -11.74
C ASN A 459 17.49 50.50 -12.28
N ASP A 460 18.46 50.02 -11.52
CA ASP A 460 19.27 48.85 -11.88
C ASP A 460 18.63 47.52 -11.48
N GLY A 461 17.49 47.58 -10.79
CA GLY A 461 16.71 46.42 -10.35
C GLY A 461 16.93 46.05 -8.88
N MET A 462 17.81 46.75 -8.17
CA MET A 462 18.06 46.57 -6.73
C MET A 462 17.36 47.68 -5.92
N PRO A 463 16.66 47.35 -4.81
CA PRO A 463 16.10 48.33 -3.90
C PRO A 463 17.20 49.03 -3.12
N THR A 464 16.99 50.33 -2.95
CA THR A 464 17.89 51.21 -2.19
C THR A 464 18.14 50.74 -0.76
N VAL A 465 17.18 50.06 -0.15
CA VAL A 465 17.35 49.50 1.20
C VAL A 465 18.36 48.34 1.22
N TRP A 466 18.37 47.51 0.18
CA TRP A 466 19.28 46.38 0.05
C TRP A 466 20.70 46.85 -0.29
N GLU A 467 20.83 47.80 -1.21
CA GLU A 467 22.14 48.37 -1.58
C GLU A 467 22.82 49.04 -0.38
N ASN A 468 22.07 49.80 0.43
CA ASN A 468 22.57 50.42 1.66
C ASN A 468 22.95 49.39 2.72
N GLN A 469 22.30 48.22 2.77
CA GLN A 469 22.60 47.16 3.72
C GLN A 469 23.99 46.56 3.47
N TYR A 470 24.35 46.35 2.20
CA TYR A 470 25.62 45.72 1.81
C TYR A 470 26.71 46.73 1.43
N GLY A 471 26.41 48.03 1.52
CA GLY A 471 27.39 49.08 1.29
C GLY A 471 27.74 49.30 -0.18
N LEU A 472 26.83 48.91 -1.08
CA LEU A 472 26.83 49.25 -2.51
C LEU A 472 26.41 50.72 -2.70
N ASP A 473 26.54 51.27 -3.90
CA ASP A 473 26.24 52.69 -4.16
C ASP A 473 24.83 52.86 -4.77
N PRO A 474 23.80 53.26 -3.99
CA PRO A 474 22.39 53.31 -4.42
C PRO A 474 22.04 54.41 -5.44
N LEU A 475 23.05 54.98 -6.09
CA LEU A 475 22.94 56.03 -7.10
C LEU A 475 23.68 55.64 -8.39
N VAL A 476 24.25 54.43 -8.45
CA VAL A 476 25.09 53.94 -9.52
C VAL A 476 24.74 52.49 -9.79
N ASP A 477 24.25 52.23 -11.01
CA ASP A 477 24.05 50.89 -11.58
C ASP A 477 25.33 50.04 -11.45
N ASP A 478 25.37 49.24 -10.39
CA ASP A 478 26.47 48.35 -10.02
C ASP A 478 26.02 46.87 -9.98
N ALA A 479 24.81 46.61 -10.45
CA ALA A 479 24.16 45.33 -10.67
C ALA A 479 25.06 44.23 -11.25
N ASP A 480 25.99 44.55 -12.15
CA ASP A 480 26.84 43.59 -12.86
C ASP A 480 28.20 43.30 -12.17
N LEU A 481 28.50 43.92 -11.02
CA LEU A 481 29.77 43.69 -10.30
C LEU A 481 29.74 42.40 -9.49
N ASP A 482 30.90 41.75 -9.36
CA ASP A 482 31.13 40.55 -8.53
C ASP A 482 32.25 40.88 -7.52
N PRO A 483 31.92 41.41 -6.33
CA PRO A 483 32.91 41.89 -5.37
C PRO A 483 33.67 40.79 -4.63
N ASP A 484 33.08 39.59 -4.51
CA ASP A 484 33.64 38.48 -3.72
C ASP A 484 34.34 37.39 -4.56
N GLY A 485 34.10 37.37 -5.87
CA GLY A 485 34.78 36.54 -6.85
C GLY A 485 34.25 35.11 -6.97
N ASP A 486 33.03 34.85 -6.52
CA ASP A 486 32.38 33.53 -6.63
C ASP A 486 31.72 33.29 -8.00
N GLY A 487 31.62 34.33 -8.83
CA GLY A 487 31.04 34.30 -10.16
C GLY A 487 29.58 34.75 -10.27
N LEU A 488 28.99 35.32 -9.21
CA LEU A 488 27.65 35.95 -9.19
C LEU A 488 27.78 37.48 -9.15
N SER A 489 26.86 38.18 -9.82
CA SER A 489 26.80 39.65 -9.79
C SER A 489 25.96 40.20 -8.64
N ASN A 490 26.13 41.46 -8.25
CA ASN A 490 25.35 42.14 -7.21
C ASN A 490 23.83 42.02 -7.42
N LEU A 491 23.35 42.19 -8.66
CA LEU A 491 21.93 42.03 -9.00
C LEU A 491 21.51 40.57 -8.99
N GLU A 492 22.41 39.67 -9.37
CA GLU A 492 22.17 38.24 -9.20
C GLU A 492 22.05 37.90 -7.72
N GLU A 493 22.83 38.51 -6.84
CA GLU A 493 22.81 38.34 -5.38
C GLU A 493 21.72 39.08 -4.63
N TYR A 494 21.31 40.27 -5.10
CA TYR A 494 20.09 40.95 -4.67
C TYR A 494 18.90 40.13 -5.05
N HIS A 495 18.92 39.71 -6.33
CA HIS A 495 18.38 38.48 -6.84
C HIS A 495 18.34 37.51 -5.68
N MET A 496 19.41 36.79 -5.32
CA MET A 496 19.41 35.65 -4.40
C MET A 496 19.18 35.94 -2.92
N GLY A 497 19.02 37.19 -2.49
CA GLY A 497 19.01 37.53 -1.07
C GLY A 497 20.29 37.07 -0.36
N THR A 498 21.40 36.97 -1.08
CA THR A 498 22.74 36.63 -0.57
C THR A 498 23.54 37.89 -0.26
N ASP A 499 24.74 37.73 0.32
CA ASP A 499 25.61 38.84 0.73
C ASP A 499 26.69 39.04 -0.34
N PRO A 500 26.69 40.16 -1.08
CA PRO A 500 27.55 40.36 -2.24
C PRO A 500 29.03 40.59 -1.93
N LEU A 501 29.41 40.42 -0.67
CA LEU A 501 30.78 40.56 -0.20
C LEU A 501 31.34 39.22 0.36
N VAL A 502 30.60 38.12 0.24
CA VAL A 502 30.94 36.83 0.86
C VAL A 502 30.65 35.66 -0.08
N GLU A 503 31.72 35.00 -0.56
CA GLU A 503 31.64 33.88 -1.53
C GLU A 503 30.43 32.97 -1.25
N THR A 504 29.47 33.00 -2.16
CA THR A 504 28.26 32.20 -2.10
C THR A 504 28.64 30.75 -2.33
N LEU A 505 28.55 29.96 -1.27
CA LEU A 505 28.46 28.52 -1.41
C LEU A 505 27.16 28.25 -2.18
N GLY A 506 27.27 28.03 -3.49
CA GLY A 506 26.16 27.70 -4.39
C GLY A 506 25.22 26.64 -3.82
N PRO A 507 24.03 26.45 -4.43
CA PRO A 507 22.82 26.04 -3.73
C PRO A 507 23.10 24.85 -2.83
N GLY A 508 23.01 25.04 -1.51
CA GLY A 508 23.14 23.93 -0.58
C GLY A 508 22.39 22.71 -1.11
N THR A 509 22.99 21.53 -0.95
CA THR A 509 22.44 20.21 -1.28
C THR A 509 20.92 20.18 -1.47
N ALA A 510 20.45 19.74 -2.65
CA ALA A 510 19.03 19.67 -2.99
C ALA A 510 18.16 19.14 -1.83
N VAL A 511 17.05 19.82 -1.52
CA VAL A 511 16.18 19.46 -0.38
C VAL A 511 14.91 18.82 -0.89
N LEU A 512 14.66 17.58 -0.47
CA LEU A 512 13.45 16.85 -0.85
C LEU A 512 12.29 17.28 0.05
N MET A 513 11.06 17.44 -0.48
CA MET A 513 9.86 17.77 0.31
C MET A 513 8.87 16.63 0.40
N ALA A 514 8.63 15.94 -0.71
CA ALA A 514 7.64 14.88 -0.79
C ALA A 514 8.14 13.78 -1.72
N PRO A 515 7.85 12.51 -1.42
CA PRO A 515 7.18 12.06 -0.21
C PRO A 515 8.03 12.27 1.06
N ALA A 516 7.35 12.43 2.21
CA ALA A 516 8.02 12.48 3.51
C ALA A 516 8.79 11.18 3.79
N ASN A 517 9.87 11.25 4.57
CA ASN A 517 10.60 10.03 4.90
C ASN A 517 9.68 9.05 5.65
N LEU A 518 9.64 7.79 5.21
CA LEU A 518 8.75 6.72 5.68
C LEU A 518 7.26 6.95 5.37
N ALA A 519 6.92 7.87 4.46
CA ALA A 519 5.53 8.09 4.08
C ALA A 519 4.97 6.86 3.35
N SER A 520 3.77 6.43 3.73
CA SER A 520 3.06 5.29 3.12
C SER A 520 1.96 5.77 2.19
N GLY A 521 1.63 4.98 1.17
CA GLY A 521 0.51 5.24 0.28
C GLY A 521 0.69 6.49 -0.57
N GLN A 522 1.92 6.92 -0.80
CA GLN A 522 2.20 8.16 -1.51
C GLN A 522 2.06 7.99 -3.02
N SER A 523 1.67 9.08 -3.69
CA SER A 523 1.67 9.21 -5.15
C SER A 523 3.11 9.07 -5.69
N PRO A 524 3.32 8.62 -6.95
CA PRO A 524 4.61 8.71 -7.65
C PRO A 524 5.12 10.15 -7.86
N ASP A 525 4.43 11.17 -7.37
CA ASP A 525 4.85 12.57 -7.50
C ASP A 525 5.92 12.89 -6.45
N LEU A 526 7.17 12.95 -6.91
CA LEU A 526 8.32 13.34 -6.11
C LEU A 526 8.48 14.86 -6.20
N LEU A 527 8.45 15.53 -5.06
CA LEU A 527 8.62 16.97 -4.95
C LEU A 527 9.96 17.30 -4.32
N LEU A 528 10.75 18.07 -5.06
CA LEU A 528 11.96 18.73 -4.62
C LEU A 528 11.63 20.17 -4.20
N GLU A 529 12.05 20.57 -3.01
CA GLU A 529 12.11 22.00 -2.66
C GLU A 529 13.29 22.59 -3.40
N THR A 530 13.04 23.68 -4.09
CA THR A 530 14.09 24.62 -4.43
C THR A 530 13.78 25.92 -3.70
N GLY A 531 14.26 26.01 -2.47
CA GLY A 531 14.64 27.30 -1.94
C GLY A 531 15.87 27.74 -2.73
N TYR A 532 15.67 28.34 -3.91
CA TYR A 532 16.65 29.33 -4.29
C TYR A 532 16.61 30.39 -3.21
N ALA A 533 17.77 30.70 -2.65
CA ALA A 533 17.94 31.93 -1.91
C ALA A 533 17.26 33.01 -2.76
N ALA A 534 16.24 33.62 -2.19
CA ALA A 534 15.20 34.30 -2.94
C ALA A 534 15.81 35.48 -3.66
N GLY A 535 15.79 35.57 -5.01
CA GLY A 535 16.16 34.64 -6.07
C GLY A 535 17.52 34.76 -6.81
N ALA A 536 18.31 33.69 -6.72
CA ALA A 536 19.21 33.26 -7.77
C ALA A 536 18.52 33.23 -9.12
N VAL A 537 19.13 33.88 -10.12
CA VAL A 537 18.62 33.85 -11.48
C VAL A 537 18.54 32.38 -11.91
N ARG A 538 17.39 32.01 -12.49
CA ARG A 538 17.05 30.67 -13.00
C ARG A 538 18.06 30.10 -14.01
N ALA A 539 19.16 30.80 -14.32
CA ALA A 539 20.18 30.47 -15.31
C ALA A 539 21.17 29.37 -14.88
N HIS A 540 21.26 29.02 -13.58
CA HIS A 540 22.25 28.05 -13.07
C HIS A 540 21.71 26.68 -12.67
N HIS A 541 20.42 26.39 -12.88
CA HIS A 541 19.89 25.02 -12.77
C HIS A 541 19.32 24.65 -14.12
N GLY A 542 20.16 24.11 -14.99
CA GLY A 542 19.73 23.68 -16.32
C GLY A 542 19.02 22.33 -16.30
N ARG A 543 19.36 21.44 -15.36
CA ARG A 543 18.99 20.02 -15.39
C ARG A 543 18.75 19.45 -13.99
N THR A 544 17.82 18.52 -13.85
CA THR A 544 17.61 17.74 -12.60
C THR A 544 17.82 16.26 -12.84
N ARG A 545 18.63 15.58 -12.04
CA ARG A 545 18.77 14.12 -12.05
C ARG A 545 18.10 13.50 -10.83
N TRP A 546 17.32 12.45 -11.06
CA TRP A 546 16.55 11.72 -10.06
C TRP A 546 16.98 10.26 -10.02
N GLN A 547 17.07 9.70 -8.82
CA GLN A 547 17.30 8.27 -8.62
C GLN A 547 16.28 7.69 -7.64
N ILE A 548 15.78 6.49 -7.95
CA ILE A 548 14.97 5.67 -7.07
C ILE A 548 15.59 4.27 -7.00
N ALA A 549 15.65 3.69 -5.80
CA ALA A 549 16.23 2.38 -5.55
C ALA A 549 15.46 1.61 -4.47
N LEU A 550 15.65 0.29 -4.43
CA LEU A 550 15.12 -0.59 -3.37
C LEU A 550 15.98 -0.59 -2.10
N ASP A 551 17.20 -0.06 -2.18
CA ASP A 551 18.15 0.02 -1.08
C ASP A 551 18.65 1.46 -0.83
N ILE A 552 19.06 1.72 0.41
CA ILE A 552 19.51 3.05 0.85
C ILE A 552 20.82 3.51 0.19
N ASP A 553 21.62 2.57 -0.29
CA ASP A 553 22.92 2.82 -0.92
C ASP A 553 22.80 3.01 -2.44
N PHE A 554 21.59 2.86 -3.00
CA PHE A 554 21.27 2.99 -4.43
C PHE A 554 22.06 2.01 -5.33
N ASN A 555 22.21 0.76 -4.87
CA ASN A 555 22.77 -0.32 -5.68
C ASN A 555 21.70 -0.99 -6.56
N ASP A 556 20.47 -1.11 -6.06
CA ASP A 556 19.32 -1.74 -6.69
C ASP A 556 18.39 -0.65 -7.25
N GLN A 557 18.86 0.07 -8.26
CA GLN A 557 18.14 1.19 -8.87
C GLN A 557 16.97 0.70 -9.73
N VAL A 558 15.83 1.38 -9.61
CA VAL A 558 14.63 1.16 -10.44
C VAL A 558 14.28 2.37 -11.30
N LEU A 559 14.96 3.50 -11.10
CA LEU A 559 14.85 4.70 -11.94
C LEU A 559 16.15 5.50 -11.84
N ASP A 560 16.71 5.92 -12.97
CA ASP A 560 17.82 6.88 -13.04
C ASP A 560 17.71 7.75 -14.30
N ILE A 561 17.09 8.92 -14.14
CA ILE A 561 16.76 9.80 -15.25
C ILE A 561 17.28 11.21 -15.00
N THR A 562 17.67 11.89 -16.09
CA THR A 562 18.10 13.30 -16.05
C THR A 562 17.23 14.13 -16.97
N SER A 563 16.62 15.18 -16.42
CA SER A 563 15.93 16.21 -17.19
C SER A 563 16.90 17.16 -17.84
N GLU A 564 16.67 17.43 -19.13
CA GLU A 564 17.38 18.46 -19.89
C GLU A 564 16.83 19.88 -19.61
N MET A 565 15.85 19.99 -18.71
CA MET A 565 15.29 21.24 -18.21
C MET A 565 15.25 21.26 -16.67
N HIS A 566 15.04 22.44 -16.10
CA HIS A 566 14.77 22.59 -14.68
C HIS A 566 13.35 22.10 -14.35
N ILE A 567 13.26 20.97 -13.64
CA ILE A 567 12.01 20.51 -13.05
C ILE A 567 12.20 20.27 -11.54
N THR A 568 11.23 20.70 -10.76
CA THR A 568 11.21 20.56 -9.28
C THR A 568 10.28 19.44 -8.83
N ASP A 569 9.46 18.93 -9.72
CA ASP A 569 8.62 17.77 -9.51
C ASP A 569 8.91 16.72 -10.57
N LEU A 570 8.90 15.46 -10.14
CA LEU A 570 8.95 14.32 -11.03
C LEU A 570 7.77 13.43 -10.70
N ARG A 571 6.82 13.35 -11.62
CA ARG A 571 5.83 12.28 -11.63
C ARG A 571 6.48 11.02 -12.16
N VAL A 572 6.70 10.02 -11.30
CA VAL A 572 7.31 8.75 -11.73
C VAL A 572 6.37 8.05 -12.73
N PRO A 573 6.89 7.62 -13.90
CA PRO A 573 6.09 6.88 -14.87
C PRO A 573 5.36 5.68 -14.26
N LEU A 574 4.15 5.43 -14.76
CA LEU A 574 3.37 4.27 -14.36
C LEU A 574 4.15 2.97 -14.66
N ALA A 575 3.99 1.97 -13.79
CA ALA A 575 4.67 0.66 -13.82
C ALA A 575 6.19 0.65 -13.52
N ILE A 576 6.82 1.78 -13.19
CA ILE A 576 8.20 1.74 -12.66
C ILE A 576 8.20 1.27 -11.20
N LEU A 577 7.30 1.80 -10.38
CA LEU A 577 7.20 1.46 -8.97
C LEU A 577 6.19 0.32 -8.76
N MET A 578 6.61 -0.67 -7.98
CA MET A 578 5.78 -1.77 -7.54
C MET A 578 4.87 -1.34 -6.39
N PRO A 579 3.64 -1.87 -6.28
CA PRO A 579 2.78 -1.62 -5.14
C PRO A 579 3.38 -2.21 -3.86
N TYR A 580 2.97 -1.68 -2.70
CA TYR A 580 3.39 -2.15 -1.37
C TYR A 580 4.92 -2.22 -1.15
N THR A 581 5.69 -1.47 -1.93
CA THR A 581 7.15 -1.56 -1.93
C THR A 581 7.73 -0.29 -1.35
N THR A 582 8.73 -0.45 -0.47
CA THR A 582 9.49 0.69 0.08
C THR A 582 10.63 1.04 -0.86
N TYR A 583 10.70 2.29 -1.25
CA TYR A 583 11.72 2.85 -2.12
C TYR A 583 12.53 3.93 -1.41
N TYR A 584 13.77 4.07 -1.83
CA TYR A 584 14.69 5.14 -1.47
C TYR A 584 14.87 6.04 -2.68
N TRP A 585 14.84 7.35 -2.49
CA TRP A 585 15.03 8.28 -3.60
C TRP A 585 15.87 9.48 -3.21
N ARG A 586 16.51 10.06 -4.22
CA ARG A 586 17.33 11.27 -4.12
C ARG A 586 17.35 12.04 -5.43
N ALA A 587 17.66 13.33 -5.35
CA ALA A 587 17.80 14.20 -6.51
C ALA A 587 19.06 15.07 -6.41
N ARG A 588 19.53 15.56 -7.55
CA ARG A 588 20.57 16.59 -7.64
C ARG A 588 20.37 17.43 -8.88
N TYR A 589 20.89 18.65 -8.87
CA TYR A 589 20.83 19.55 -10.01
C TYR A 589 22.17 19.60 -10.75
N ALA A 590 22.09 19.93 -12.03
CA ALA A 590 23.22 20.38 -12.83
C ALA A 590 22.94 21.77 -13.41
N ASP A 591 24.00 22.56 -13.51
CA ASP A 591 23.94 23.87 -14.15
C ASP A 591 23.93 23.77 -15.68
N ILE A 592 23.80 24.92 -16.34
CA ILE A 592 23.79 25.02 -17.80
C ILE A 592 25.12 24.58 -18.45
N ASP A 593 26.21 24.56 -17.67
CA ASP A 593 27.54 24.09 -18.09
C ASP A 593 27.76 22.58 -17.84
N GLY A 594 26.76 21.91 -17.25
CA GLY A 594 26.74 20.46 -17.03
C GLY A 594 27.45 19.99 -15.75
N PHE A 595 27.78 20.89 -14.82
CA PHE A 595 28.35 20.51 -13.53
C PHE A 595 27.25 20.01 -12.58
N PHE A 596 27.40 18.79 -12.06
CA PHE A 596 26.45 18.21 -11.10
C PHE A 596 26.85 18.51 -9.66
N TRP A 597 25.89 19.04 -8.92
CA TRP A 597 26.02 19.31 -7.50
C TRP A 597 25.78 18.05 -6.64
N PRO A 598 26.15 18.05 -5.34
CA PRO A 598 25.97 16.89 -4.48
C PRO A 598 24.52 16.40 -4.42
N TRP A 599 24.34 15.10 -4.22
CA TRP A 599 23.02 14.50 -3.98
C TRP A 599 22.35 15.08 -2.75
N SER A 600 21.02 15.24 -2.84
CA SER A 600 20.14 15.42 -1.70
C SER A 600 20.39 14.35 -0.62
N ALA A 601 19.95 14.62 0.61
CA ALA A 601 19.70 13.53 1.56
C ALA A 601 18.74 12.51 0.93
N SER A 602 18.93 11.22 1.23
CA SER A 602 17.98 10.20 0.77
C SER A 602 16.69 10.29 1.57
N ARG A 603 15.57 10.01 0.90
CA ARG A 603 14.27 9.83 1.53
C ARG A 603 13.69 8.47 1.19
N THR A 604 12.84 7.98 2.06
CA THR A 604 12.13 6.71 1.90
C THR A 604 10.64 6.93 1.81
N PHE A 605 9.94 6.12 1.02
CA PHE A 605 8.49 6.06 0.99
C PHE A 605 8.03 4.68 0.58
N ALA A 606 6.80 4.32 0.94
CA ALA A 606 6.15 3.10 0.50
C ALA A 606 4.98 3.44 -0.43
N THR A 607 4.93 2.78 -1.57
CA THR A 607 3.82 2.88 -2.53
C THR A 607 2.53 2.31 -1.97
N ALA A 608 1.40 2.85 -2.43
CA ALA A 608 0.08 2.32 -2.13
C ALA A 608 -0.14 0.94 -2.77
N GLY A 609 -1.26 0.31 -2.45
CA GLY A 609 -1.71 -0.89 -3.15
C GLY A 609 -1.97 -0.63 -4.64
N GLN A 610 -2.14 -1.72 -5.38
CA GLN A 610 -2.27 -1.72 -6.83
C GLN A 610 -3.36 -0.75 -7.31
N VAL A 611 -3.02 0.09 -8.30
CA VAL A 611 -3.87 1.20 -8.81
C VAL A 611 -4.99 0.68 -9.72
N TYR A 612 -4.85 -0.54 -10.22
CA TYR A 612 -5.81 -1.24 -11.05
C TYR A 612 -6.03 -2.65 -10.49
N THR A 613 -7.28 -3.13 -10.57
CA THR A 613 -7.64 -4.48 -10.12
C THR A 613 -7.14 -5.49 -11.16
N ASP A 614 -6.27 -6.39 -10.75
CA ASP A 614 -5.84 -7.57 -11.50
C ASP A 614 -6.15 -8.78 -10.60
N ASN A 615 -7.38 -9.27 -10.66
CA ASN A 615 -7.87 -10.28 -9.72
C ASN A 615 -7.29 -11.67 -10.01
N ASN A 616 -6.71 -11.90 -11.19
CA ASN A 616 -6.15 -13.17 -11.63
C ASN A 616 -4.60 -13.19 -11.63
N ASP A 617 -3.97 -12.09 -11.23
CA ASP A 617 -2.51 -11.87 -11.20
C ASP A 617 -1.82 -12.20 -12.54
N ASN A 618 -2.50 -11.97 -13.67
CA ASN A 618 -1.94 -12.26 -15.00
C ASN A 618 -1.24 -11.05 -15.65
N GLY A 619 -1.12 -9.95 -14.90
CA GLY A 619 -0.47 -8.73 -15.33
C GLY A 619 -1.40 -7.79 -16.12
N LEU A 620 -2.69 -8.11 -16.26
CA LEU A 620 -3.68 -7.30 -16.97
C LEU A 620 -4.70 -6.71 -15.99
N PRO A 621 -5.08 -5.42 -16.13
CA PRO A 621 -6.21 -4.88 -15.41
C PRO A 621 -7.52 -5.56 -15.84
N ASP A 622 -8.30 -6.08 -14.89
CA ASP A 622 -9.57 -6.77 -15.15
C ASP A 622 -10.57 -5.90 -15.91
N ASP A 623 -10.56 -4.58 -15.69
CA ASP A 623 -11.47 -3.64 -16.38
C ASP A 623 -11.07 -3.37 -17.84
N GLN A 624 -9.88 -3.85 -18.23
CA GLN A 624 -9.31 -3.71 -19.56
C GLN A 624 -9.03 -5.05 -20.23
N GLU A 625 -9.04 -6.14 -19.48
CA GLU A 625 -8.85 -7.50 -19.98
C GLU A 625 -9.94 -7.90 -20.98
N VAL A 626 -9.58 -8.74 -21.95
CA VAL A 626 -10.54 -9.30 -22.91
C VAL A 626 -11.12 -10.59 -22.36
N ASP A 627 -12.43 -10.65 -22.21
CA ASP A 627 -13.14 -11.87 -21.80
C ASP A 627 -12.79 -13.08 -22.69
N ASP A 628 -12.53 -14.24 -22.06
CA ASP A 628 -12.19 -15.58 -22.61
C ASP A 628 -13.24 -16.19 -23.59
N GLY A 629 -14.21 -15.40 -24.06
CA GLY A 629 -15.23 -15.80 -25.02
C GLY A 629 -14.90 -15.51 -26.49
N THR A 630 -13.80 -14.81 -26.80
CA THR A 630 -13.49 -14.40 -28.18
C THR A 630 -12.61 -15.41 -28.92
N LEU A 631 -13.05 -15.81 -30.13
CA LEU A 631 -12.41 -16.87 -30.93
C LEU A 631 -11.44 -16.25 -31.95
N SER A 632 -10.24 -15.83 -31.53
CA SER A 632 -9.21 -15.31 -32.45
C SER A 632 -7.82 -15.87 -32.19
N ASP A 633 -7.06 -15.94 -33.28
CA ASP A 633 -5.69 -16.44 -33.42
C ASP A 633 -4.95 -15.35 -34.22
N LEU A 634 -4.39 -14.37 -33.50
CA LEU A 634 -3.79 -13.16 -34.04
C LEU A 634 -2.34 -13.38 -34.44
N ASP A 635 -1.65 -14.31 -33.78
CA ASP A 635 -0.27 -14.66 -34.12
C ASP A 635 -0.17 -15.73 -35.22
N GLY A 636 -1.28 -16.40 -35.55
CA GLY A 636 -1.41 -17.34 -36.64
C GLY A 636 -0.80 -18.72 -36.33
N ASP A 637 -0.62 -19.06 -35.05
CA ASP A 637 -0.03 -20.33 -34.63
C ASP A 637 -1.02 -21.51 -34.62
N GLY A 638 -2.31 -21.23 -34.84
CA GLY A 638 -3.38 -22.21 -34.89
C GLY A 638 -4.07 -22.46 -33.55
N SER A 639 -3.65 -21.79 -32.47
CA SER A 639 -4.27 -21.78 -31.15
C SER A 639 -5.03 -20.47 -30.93
N GLN A 640 -5.96 -20.44 -29.96
CA GLN A 640 -6.66 -19.19 -29.65
C GLN A 640 -5.86 -18.37 -28.66
N ASP A 641 -5.61 -17.10 -28.95
CA ASP A 641 -4.70 -16.27 -28.15
C ASP A 641 -5.15 -16.15 -26.69
N LEU A 642 -6.45 -15.99 -26.43
CA LEU A 642 -6.97 -15.90 -25.05
C LEU A 642 -6.85 -17.20 -24.25
N SER A 643 -6.59 -18.33 -24.92
CA SER A 643 -6.34 -19.61 -24.27
C SER A 643 -4.86 -19.89 -24.03
N GLN A 644 -3.99 -18.99 -24.47
CA GLN A 644 -2.55 -19.09 -24.35
C GLN A 644 -2.07 -18.31 -23.13
N ALA A 645 -1.30 -18.97 -22.27
CA ALA A 645 -0.80 -18.36 -21.04
C ALA A 645 0.29 -17.30 -21.29
N ASP A 646 0.92 -17.32 -22.47
CA ASP A 646 1.95 -16.40 -22.92
C ASP A 646 1.37 -15.20 -23.72
N MET A 647 0.04 -15.06 -23.77
CA MET A 647 -0.65 -13.97 -24.48
C MET A 647 -1.38 -13.05 -23.49
N HIS A 648 -1.05 -11.76 -23.55
CA HIS A 648 -1.53 -10.72 -22.66
C HIS A 648 -2.41 -9.74 -23.46
N CYS A 649 -3.74 -9.88 -23.37
CA CYS A 649 -4.69 -9.23 -24.27
C CYS A 649 -5.60 -8.20 -23.59
N LEU A 650 -5.66 -6.99 -24.16
CA LEU A 650 -6.47 -5.88 -23.67
C LEU A 650 -7.51 -5.40 -24.69
N ALA A 651 -8.68 -5.02 -24.19
CA ALA A 651 -9.74 -4.39 -24.95
C ALA A 651 -9.37 -2.96 -25.39
N LEU A 652 -9.53 -2.70 -26.69
CA LEU A 652 -9.32 -1.38 -27.27
C LEU A 652 -10.56 -0.50 -27.04
N PRO A 653 -10.38 0.82 -26.83
CA PRO A 653 -11.49 1.73 -26.62
C PRO A 653 -12.41 1.79 -27.85
N ASN A 654 -13.62 2.33 -27.68
CA ASN A 654 -14.55 2.68 -28.77
C ASN A 654 -14.90 1.53 -29.76
N GLY A 655 -14.74 0.27 -29.34
CA GLY A 655 -15.07 -0.89 -30.17
C GLY A 655 -14.04 -1.18 -31.26
N PHE A 656 -12.81 -0.71 -31.13
CA PHE A 656 -11.69 -1.03 -32.05
C PHE A 656 -11.14 -2.47 -31.86
N GLY A 657 -11.85 -3.34 -31.13
CA GLY A 657 -11.45 -4.72 -30.88
C GLY A 657 -10.55 -4.83 -29.65
N TRP A 658 -9.51 -5.65 -29.74
CA TRP A 658 -8.47 -5.86 -28.73
C TRP A 658 -7.06 -5.89 -29.34
N THR A 659 -6.06 -5.77 -28.46
CA THR A 659 -4.64 -5.90 -28.77
C THR A 659 -3.97 -6.85 -27.79
N CYS A 660 -2.95 -7.58 -28.22
CA CYS A 660 -2.21 -8.51 -27.38
C CYS A 660 -0.70 -8.28 -27.46
N LEU A 661 -0.01 -8.55 -26.35
CA LEU A 661 1.43 -8.79 -26.30
C LEU A 661 1.67 -10.28 -26.06
N LYS A 662 2.71 -10.82 -26.69
CA LYS A 662 3.16 -12.19 -26.44
C LYS A 662 4.46 -12.17 -25.67
N ASP A 663 4.64 -13.09 -24.73
CA ASP A 663 5.97 -13.37 -24.17
C ASP A 663 6.94 -13.74 -25.29
N GLY A 664 8.20 -13.35 -25.14
CA GLY A 664 9.22 -13.54 -26.16
C GLY A 664 10.42 -14.35 -25.70
N GLU A 665 11.34 -14.57 -26.62
CA GLU A 665 12.62 -15.17 -26.28
C GLU A 665 13.46 -14.16 -25.48
N GLY A 666 13.75 -14.48 -24.22
CA GLY A 666 14.57 -13.64 -23.35
C GLY A 666 13.82 -12.60 -22.52
N TYR A 667 12.48 -12.58 -22.58
CA TYR A 667 11.65 -11.73 -21.73
C TYR A 667 10.24 -12.31 -21.53
N PHE A 668 9.60 -11.94 -20.43
CA PHE A 668 8.15 -12.13 -20.25
C PHE A 668 7.47 -10.79 -19.93
N VAL A 669 6.18 -10.69 -20.22
CA VAL A 669 5.34 -9.53 -19.94
C VAL A 669 4.84 -9.66 -18.51
N GLU A 670 5.30 -8.78 -17.62
CA GLU A 670 4.85 -8.81 -16.23
C GLU A 670 3.58 -7.99 -16.04
N THR A 671 3.47 -6.84 -16.71
CA THR A 671 2.20 -6.09 -16.77
C THR A 671 1.97 -5.48 -18.14
N PHE A 672 0.70 -5.40 -18.55
CA PHE A 672 0.26 -4.72 -19.76
C PHE A 672 -1.09 -4.07 -19.52
N TYR A 673 -1.18 -2.76 -19.73
CA TYR A 673 -2.40 -1.99 -19.49
C TYR A 673 -2.54 -0.85 -20.49
N ARG A 674 -3.77 -0.38 -20.67
CA ARG A 674 -4.13 0.82 -21.42
C ARG A 674 -4.04 2.03 -20.49
N ILE A 675 -3.36 3.06 -20.97
CA ILE A 675 -3.24 4.35 -20.29
C ILE A 675 -4.44 5.22 -20.69
N GLY A 676 -5.17 5.70 -19.69
CA GLY A 676 -6.30 6.61 -19.87
C GLY A 676 -5.89 7.98 -20.44
N GLY A 677 -6.77 8.61 -21.22
CA GLY A 677 -6.48 9.91 -21.84
C GLY A 677 -6.17 11.05 -20.85
N GLU A 678 -6.63 10.94 -19.61
CA GLU A 678 -6.42 11.89 -18.52
C GLU A 678 -5.23 11.51 -17.59
N GLU A 679 -4.68 10.30 -17.71
CA GLU A 679 -3.61 9.82 -16.81
C GLU A 679 -2.28 10.54 -17.06
N ILE A 680 -2.00 10.88 -18.32
CA ILE A 680 -0.91 11.77 -18.70
C ILE A 680 -1.48 13.19 -18.81
N ALA A 681 -1.23 13.99 -17.78
CA ALA A 681 -1.71 15.37 -17.69
C ALA A 681 -1.04 16.28 -18.74
N ASP A 682 0.20 15.96 -19.14
CA ASP A 682 0.97 16.73 -20.11
C ASP A 682 0.35 16.69 -21.51
N GLN A 683 0.07 17.88 -22.03
CA GLN A 683 -0.54 18.12 -23.35
C GLN A 683 0.47 18.67 -24.35
N GLU A 684 1.67 19.08 -23.94
CA GLU A 684 2.64 19.72 -24.83
C GLU A 684 3.31 18.66 -25.72
N GLY A 685 3.26 18.87 -27.04
CA GLY A 685 3.75 17.88 -28.01
C GLY A 685 2.89 16.61 -28.12
N ARG A 686 1.81 16.50 -27.33
CA ARG A 686 0.89 15.36 -27.37
C ARG A 686 0.17 15.28 -28.73
N PRO A 687 0.18 14.12 -29.41
CA PRO A 687 -0.66 13.92 -30.59
C PRO A 687 -2.15 14.11 -30.31
N ASP A 688 -2.87 14.74 -31.25
CA ASP A 688 -4.30 15.05 -31.12
C ASP A 688 -5.19 13.84 -30.84
N ASN A 689 -4.78 12.64 -31.29
CA ASN A 689 -5.62 11.46 -31.22
C ASN A 689 -4.84 10.14 -31.13
N PHE A 690 -5.21 9.31 -30.15
CA PHE A 690 -4.80 7.92 -29.97
C PHE A 690 -6.01 7.00 -30.20
N PRO A 691 -6.39 6.72 -31.45
CA PRO A 691 -7.63 6.00 -31.75
C PRO A 691 -7.66 4.58 -31.17
N HIS A 692 -6.49 3.94 -31.01
CA HIS A 692 -6.36 2.61 -30.40
C HIS A 692 -5.83 2.70 -28.96
N GLY A 693 -5.76 3.89 -28.37
CA GLY A 693 -5.23 4.10 -27.02
C GLY A 693 -3.70 4.16 -26.94
N LEU A 694 -3.22 4.59 -25.77
CA LEU A 694 -1.83 4.47 -25.33
C LEU A 694 -1.75 3.30 -24.35
N PHE A 695 -0.59 2.66 -24.23
CA PHE A 695 -0.43 1.48 -23.39
C PHE A 695 0.85 1.56 -22.60
N GLY A 696 0.81 1.12 -21.35
CA GLY A 696 2.00 0.83 -20.57
C GLY A 696 2.26 -0.66 -20.58
N MET A 697 3.53 -1.04 -20.69
CA MET A 697 3.97 -2.41 -20.46
C MET A 697 5.19 -2.42 -19.56
N ARG A 698 5.30 -3.45 -18.72
CA ARG A 698 6.50 -3.78 -17.97
C ARG A 698 6.97 -5.17 -18.37
N LEU A 699 8.18 -5.25 -18.91
CA LEU A 699 8.82 -6.47 -19.35
C LEU A 699 9.92 -6.85 -18.37
N VAL A 700 10.07 -8.14 -18.10
CA VAL A 700 11.18 -8.66 -17.30
C VAL A 700 12.06 -9.49 -18.21
N LEU A 701 13.35 -9.14 -18.26
CA LEU A 701 14.34 -9.71 -19.16
C LEU A 701 15.21 -10.74 -18.44
N ASP A 702 15.60 -11.78 -19.18
CA ASP A 702 16.55 -12.79 -18.71
C ASP A 702 17.96 -12.20 -18.50
N THR A 703 18.30 -11.13 -19.23
CA THR A 703 19.62 -10.50 -19.21
C THR A 703 19.50 -8.98 -19.14
N PRO A 704 19.92 -8.35 -18.02
CA PRO A 704 19.96 -6.90 -17.92
C PRO A 704 20.79 -6.25 -19.04
N GLY A 705 20.23 -5.20 -19.65
CA GLY A 705 20.82 -4.41 -20.72
C GLY A 705 20.65 -4.98 -22.11
N ALA A 706 19.82 -6.03 -22.27
CA ALA A 706 19.56 -6.61 -23.58
C ALA A 706 18.64 -5.72 -24.43
N SER A 707 18.87 -5.75 -25.75
CA SER A 707 17.94 -5.21 -26.75
C SER A 707 17.04 -6.34 -27.24
N LEU A 708 15.75 -6.05 -27.37
CA LEU A 708 14.74 -7.01 -27.81
C LEU A 708 13.74 -6.38 -28.79
N THR A 709 12.98 -7.24 -29.45
CA THR A 709 11.86 -6.84 -30.30
C THR A 709 10.56 -7.37 -29.71
N VAL A 710 9.65 -6.47 -29.33
CA VAL A 710 8.31 -6.83 -28.84
C VAL A 710 7.33 -6.82 -29.99
N ALA A 711 6.57 -7.89 -30.15
CA ALA A 711 5.49 -7.96 -31.11
C ALA A 711 4.15 -7.64 -30.43
N LYS A 712 3.43 -6.66 -30.98
CA LYS A 712 2.09 -6.27 -30.55
C LYS A 712 1.08 -6.56 -31.64
N TYR A 713 0.07 -7.34 -31.29
CA TYR A 713 -0.95 -7.86 -32.19
C TYR A 713 -2.25 -7.06 -32.05
N TYR A 714 -2.96 -6.85 -33.14
CA TYR A 714 -4.20 -6.09 -33.18
C TYR A 714 -5.28 -6.87 -33.94
N SER A 715 -6.42 -7.06 -33.28
CA SER A 715 -7.60 -7.72 -33.85
C SER A 715 -8.21 -6.97 -35.04
N THR A 716 -8.01 -5.64 -35.11
CA THR A 716 -8.40 -4.82 -36.25
C THR A 716 -7.18 -4.17 -36.90
N GLN A 717 -7.27 -3.93 -38.20
CA GLN A 717 -6.23 -3.25 -38.95
C GLN A 717 -6.02 -1.81 -38.47
N LEU A 718 -4.78 -1.44 -38.13
CA LEU A 718 -4.43 -0.08 -37.73
C LEU A 718 -4.68 0.93 -38.87
N PRO A 719 -5.16 2.15 -38.56
CA PRO A 719 -5.48 3.19 -39.54
C PRO A 719 -4.19 3.71 -40.18
N ALA A 720 -4.24 4.16 -41.44
CA ALA A 720 -3.09 4.75 -42.12
C ALA A 720 -3.44 6.15 -42.67
N PRO A 721 -2.52 7.14 -42.57
CA PRO A 721 -1.20 7.09 -41.92
C PRO A 721 -1.27 7.26 -40.39
N PHE A 722 -0.35 6.63 -39.67
CA PHE A 722 -0.13 6.82 -38.23
C PHE A 722 1.38 6.79 -37.93
N SER A 723 1.77 7.41 -36.81
CA SER A 723 3.12 7.31 -36.21
C SER A 723 3.02 6.61 -34.85
N TRP A 724 4.12 6.01 -34.40
CA TRP A 724 4.23 5.44 -33.06
C TRP A 724 4.81 6.48 -32.11
N TYR A 725 4.06 6.84 -31.07
CA TYR A 725 4.49 7.83 -30.08
C TYR A 725 4.76 7.18 -28.73
N LYS A 726 5.72 7.76 -28.01
CA LYS A 726 6.01 7.46 -26.61
C LYS A 726 5.84 8.72 -25.77
N TYR A 727 5.54 8.52 -24.49
CA TYR A 727 5.59 9.60 -23.50
C TYR A 727 6.69 9.33 -22.48
N ASP A 728 7.61 10.27 -22.36
CA ASP A 728 8.61 10.27 -21.31
C ASP A 728 8.29 11.40 -20.33
N THR A 729 8.33 11.13 -19.03
CA THR A 729 7.95 12.12 -18.00
C THR A 729 8.89 13.31 -17.92
N VAL A 730 10.05 13.21 -18.56
CA VAL A 730 11.11 14.22 -18.52
C VAL A 730 11.20 15.00 -19.84
N ASN A 731 11.09 14.32 -20.96
CA ASN A 731 11.27 14.84 -22.32
C ASN A 731 9.94 15.03 -23.05
N GLY A 732 8.82 14.65 -22.43
CA GLY A 732 7.49 14.76 -22.99
C GLY A 732 7.22 13.75 -24.11
N TRP A 733 6.34 14.15 -25.03
CA TRP A 733 5.92 13.31 -26.16
C TRP A 733 6.93 13.32 -27.31
N PHE A 734 7.26 12.15 -27.85
CA PHE A 734 8.15 12.05 -29.02
C PHE A 734 7.76 10.92 -29.98
N ASP A 735 8.09 11.11 -31.26
CA ASP A 735 7.87 10.11 -32.33
C ASP A 735 8.97 9.04 -32.28
N TYR A 736 8.56 7.79 -32.07
CA TYR A 736 9.42 6.61 -31.99
C TYR A 736 9.26 5.68 -33.21
N SER A 737 8.66 6.15 -34.30
CA SER A 737 8.36 5.34 -35.49
C SER A 737 9.59 4.74 -36.17
N SER A 738 10.80 5.31 -35.96
CA SER A 738 12.03 4.78 -36.55
C SER A 738 12.44 3.41 -35.99
N ALA A 739 12.00 3.08 -34.78
CA ALA A 739 12.29 1.82 -34.10
C ALA A 739 11.10 0.84 -34.18
N VAL A 740 10.13 1.12 -35.06
CA VAL A 740 8.90 0.36 -35.19
C VAL A 740 8.74 -0.14 -36.61
N THR A 741 8.46 -1.43 -36.75
CA THR A 741 8.10 -2.05 -38.03
C THR A 741 6.66 -2.55 -37.98
N ILE A 742 5.92 -2.41 -39.09
CA ILE A 742 4.50 -2.73 -39.17
C ILE A 742 4.29 -3.76 -40.29
N SER A 743 3.52 -4.80 -40.02
CA SER A 743 3.18 -5.82 -41.00
C SER A 743 2.33 -5.27 -42.17
N ASP A 744 2.33 -5.95 -43.31
CA ASP A 744 1.56 -5.54 -44.50
C ASP A 744 0.05 -5.40 -44.23
N ASN A 745 -0.51 -6.28 -43.39
CA ASN A 745 -1.91 -6.21 -42.95
C ASN A 745 -2.15 -5.16 -41.85
N ARG A 746 -1.10 -4.51 -41.32
CA ARG A 746 -1.11 -3.53 -40.22
C ARG A 746 -1.81 -4.04 -38.96
N GLN A 747 -1.62 -5.31 -38.66
CA GLN A 747 -2.14 -5.96 -37.44
C GLN A 747 -1.03 -6.41 -36.50
N ILE A 748 0.23 -6.38 -36.94
CA ILE A 748 1.38 -6.69 -36.10
C ILE A 748 2.32 -5.50 -36.16
N VAL A 749 2.70 -5.02 -34.98
CA VAL A 749 3.66 -3.95 -34.77
C VAL A 749 4.82 -4.52 -33.98
N SER A 750 6.03 -4.44 -34.52
CA SER A 750 7.24 -4.87 -33.84
C SER A 750 8.05 -3.66 -33.40
N ILE A 751 8.35 -3.58 -32.10
CA ILE A 751 8.98 -2.43 -31.45
C ILE A 751 10.35 -2.84 -30.93
N GLU A 752 11.40 -2.10 -31.30
CA GLU A 752 12.75 -2.31 -30.76
C GLU A 752 12.93 -1.53 -29.44
N LEU A 753 13.30 -2.24 -28.38
CA LEU A 753 13.51 -1.71 -27.02
C LEU A 753 14.88 -2.15 -26.50
N THR A 754 15.49 -1.37 -25.61
CA THR A 754 16.75 -1.71 -24.92
C THR A 754 16.68 -1.28 -23.46
N ASP A 755 16.90 -2.23 -22.55
CA ASP A 755 16.95 -2.03 -21.10
C ASP A 755 18.11 -1.09 -20.71
N GLY A 756 17.78 -0.03 -19.98
CA GLY A 756 18.65 1.11 -19.68
C GLY A 756 19.00 1.97 -20.90
N GLY A 757 18.23 1.88 -21.99
CA GLY A 757 18.55 2.47 -23.28
C GLY A 757 17.32 2.96 -24.05
N ALA A 758 17.39 2.86 -25.39
CA ALA A 758 16.34 3.40 -26.25
C ALA A 758 15.00 2.69 -26.01
N GLY A 759 13.99 3.48 -25.69
CA GLY A 759 12.62 3.02 -25.54
C GLY A 759 12.27 2.46 -24.17
N ASP A 760 13.19 2.52 -23.21
CA ASP A 760 12.95 2.14 -21.82
C ASP A 760 12.81 3.39 -20.94
N ALA A 761 11.67 3.54 -20.29
CA ALA A 761 11.28 4.74 -19.57
C ALA A 761 11.94 4.86 -18.19
N ASP A 762 12.50 3.78 -17.64
CA ASP A 762 13.12 3.82 -16.31
C ASP A 762 14.60 4.27 -16.35
N GLY A 763 15.26 4.11 -17.51
CA GLY A 763 16.63 4.53 -17.77
C GLY A 763 17.71 3.70 -17.07
N VAL A 764 17.39 2.58 -16.44
CA VAL A 764 18.32 1.76 -15.65
C VAL A 764 18.56 0.42 -16.32
N VAL A 765 19.80 -0.05 -16.33
CA VAL A 765 20.12 -1.44 -16.72
C VAL A 765 19.82 -2.38 -15.55
N ASN A 766 18.57 -2.83 -15.42
CA ASN A 766 18.09 -3.61 -14.26
C ASN A 766 17.36 -4.91 -14.64
N GLY A 767 17.24 -5.23 -15.92
CA GLY A 767 16.48 -6.39 -16.41
C GLY A 767 14.99 -6.11 -16.53
N ILE A 768 14.57 -4.85 -16.49
CA ILE A 768 13.19 -4.42 -16.62
C ILE A 768 13.13 -3.41 -17.76
N ILE A 769 12.07 -3.47 -18.56
CA ILE A 769 11.76 -2.40 -19.51
C ILE A 769 10.36 -1.90 -19.22
N VAL A 770 10.22 -0.59 -19.05
CA VAL A 770 8.91 0.07 -18.95
C VAL A 770 8.66 0.90 -20.20
N ASP A 771 7.56 0.64 -20.91
CA ASP A 771 7.24 1.34 -22.16
C ASP A 771 5.80 1.87 -22.23
N PRO A 772 5.58 3.17 -21.97
CA PRO A 772 4.33 3.87 -22.30
C PRO A 772 4.31 4.32 -23.77
N SER A 773 3.65 3.55 -24.64
CA SER A 773 3.63 3.81 -26.09
C SER A 773 2.35 3.43 -26.83
N GLY A 774 2.16 4.00 -28.02
CA GLY A 774 0.99 3.69 -28.83
C GLY A 774 0.90 4.39 -30.19
N PRO A 775 -0.01 3.94 -31.06
CA PRO A 775 -0.22 4.53 -32.37
C PRO A 775 -1.05 5.82 -32.28
N ALA A 776 -0.56 6.89 -32.91
CA ALA A 776 -1.26 8.17 -32.97
C ALA A 776 -1.43 8.69 -34.40
N SER A 777 -2.49 9.44 -34.62
CA SER A 777 -2.77 10.13 -35.89
C SER A 777 -2.66 11.64 -35.69
N ALA A 778 -1.85 12.31 -36.52
CA ALA A 778 -1.89 13.76 -36.64
C ALA A 778 -3.10 14.15 -37.50
N THR A 779 -4.00 15.04 -37.06
CA THR A 779 -5.15 15.43 -37.90
C THR A 779 -4.96 16.76 -38.62
N GLY A 780 -5.30 16.72 -39.90
CA GLY A 780 -5.47 17.89 -40.76
C GLY A 780 -6.12 17.52 -42.09
N ASP A 781 -7.37 17.02 -42.06
CA ASP A 781 -8.42 17.39 -43.04
C ASP A 781 -9.74 16.63 -42.77
N SER A 782 -10.66 17.28 -42.06
CA SER A 782 -12.05 16.84 -41.96
C SER A 782 -12.86 17.32 -43.18
N ALA A 783 -13.22 16.39 -44.06
CA ALA A 783 -14.13 16.62 -45.17
C ALA A 783 -15.61 16.44 -44.77
N ASN A 784 -16.46 17.35 -45.28
CA ASN A 784 -17.94 17.41 -45.33
C ASN A 784 -18.67 17.85 -44.04
N GLY A 785 -19.54 18.87 -44.03
CA GLY A 785 -20.05 19.74 -45.09
C GLY A 785 -21.34 20.47 -44.64
N SER A 786 -21.65 21.57 -45.34
CA SER A 786 -22.89 22.39 -45.31
C SER A 786 -23.03 23.39 -44.14
N GLY A 787 -23.01 24.72 -44.30
CA GLY A 787 -23.07 25.59 -45.47
C GLY A 787 -23.52 26.98 -45.00
N GLY A 788 -22.94 28.07 -45.53
CA GLY A 788 -23.48 29.42 -45.30
C GLY A 788 -22.49 30.59 -45.22
N GLY A 789 -21.98 31.05 -46.37
CA GLY A 789 -21.94 32.48 -46.73
C GLY A 789 -20.84 33.42 -46.21
N SER A 790 -20.16 34.04 -47.19
CA SER A 790 -19.29 35.23 -47.14
C SER A 790 -17.87 35.00 -46.57
N GLY A 791 -16.77 35.36 -47.21
CA GLY A 791 -16.54 36.07 -48.47
C GLY A 791 -15.43 37.10 -48.28
N CYS A 792 -14.21 36.80 -48.72
CA CYS A 792 -13.26 37.79 -49.26
C CYS A 792 -12.00 37.10 -49.81
N PHE A 793 -11.82 37.16 -51.13
CA PHE A 793 -10.52 37.06 -51.78
C PHE A 793 -9.83 38.43 -51.70
N ILE A 794 -8.51 38.45 -51.50
CA ILE A 794 -7.58 39.27 -52.30
C ILE A 794 -6.25 38.50 -52.37
N SER A 795 -5.82 38.26 -53.61
CA SER A 795 -4.43 38.09 -53.99
C SER A 795 -3.89 39.45 -54.43
N ALA A 796 -2.63 39.76 -54.12
CA ALA A 796 -1.68 40.43 -55.02
C ALA A 796 -0.31 40.57 -54.36
N ALA A 797 0.71 40.35 -55.17
CA ALA A 797 2.11 40.17 -54.86
C ALA A 797 2.96 41.45 -54.99
N GLY A 798 4.23 41.33 -54.60
CA GLY A 798 5.37 42.17 -55.01
C GLY A 798 6.24 42.52 -53.79
N GLY A 799 7.50 42.12 -53.62
CA GLY A 799 8.54 41.67 -54.55
C GLY A 799 9.66 42.72 -54.59
N HIS A 800 10.88 42.38 -54.14
CA HIS A 800 12.14 42.56 -54.88
C HIS A 800 13.39 42.23 -54.03
N GLN A 801 14.35 41.56 -54.68
CA GLN A 801 15.78 41.60 -54.35
C GLN A 801 16.33 43.01 -54.57
N GLU A 802 17.03 43.56 -53.57
CA GLU A 802 18.48 43.82 -53.53
C GLU A 802 18.93 43.88 -52.06
#